data_AF-A0A0Q8ZX32-F1
#
_entry.id   AF-A0A0Q8ZX32-F1
#
_cell.length_a   1.000
_cell.length_b   1.000
_cell.length_c   1.000
_cell.angle_alpha   90.00
_cell.angle_beta   90.00
_cell.angle_gamma   90.00
#
_symmetry.space_group_name_H-M   'P 1'
#
loop_
_entity.id
_entity.type
_entity.pdbx_description
1 polymer ?
#
loop_
_entity_poly.entity_id
_entity_poly.type
_entity_poly.pdbx_seq_one_letter_code
_entity_poly.pdbx_strand_id
1 'polypeptide(L)'
;MNTYNENLHSSVLASLESQQLSKKQLDAQLSASMFTLYYAEGAEIIASEKLDAASKMYQSKQHINNVVVKNKNMSDNLLLSANQQKTFVGQSVTNMAVCAANIQIAANAIVRLASDVGSIFSIVNAADYGSQIYQQGLDAYNLMNKTAYHAELTSQHAMEASAAVAEVPSTTVADGAKVTNDSVNNLLQVTTADLNAITAILTADNDTKSQASIATRGAEGAIKCSKVEYEASKKAYIINNKKFNQNIKVDVPKPFDPSSKGSFTVSFDYFKSPFPNTDLSADNVKTEVKNPVKSYNIIIVKESKKALFTTSTAEDLLSSPSQFVRVAEKPDEKEGKAVISLNNLLDSDNEALALGEKYVAFLLIVFTEDYKKEINTFDEYLSVASESFRLTQTLNEAKNIISSKTGSQEEESDDNYRKAPLTEFSFTVKKDDNIKPSAIDYRFILLPYPDDLLTDVELNTIEERIEVLELKEELTIYDDEISYLNEEITNLNTEIAQLNNESSKTKNPAEADTAKQKLASFKTALTEAKARVAIAKEQQVKVKAELKKVEESFPKPIKNNKAFFFNLNLAENIPAGNYISASHSKKSEKVETNLKYDIKIEPTTTDNFGNPLVEKKKYIPVVLSFFNGNEISKSKYTNSLSDWENTDPVTFSSTELNLKN
;
A
#
# COMPACT_ATOMS: atom_id res chain seq x y z
N MET A 1 -0.98 -1.70 -59.22
CA MET A 1 -0.21 -2.71 -58.48
C MET A 1 0.69 -1.94 -57.56
N ASN A 2 0.50 -2.07 -56.25
CA ASN A 2 1.32 -1.34 -55.29
C ASN A 2 2.76 -1.81 -55.40
N THR A 3 3.71 -0.87 -55.34
CA THR A 3 5.14 -1.19 -55.40
C THR A 3 5.56 -1.96 -54.14
N TYR A 4 6.68 -2.69 -54.19
CA TYR A 4 7.20 -3.41 -53.01
C TYR A 4 7.36 -2.48 -51.79
N ASN A 5 7.78 -1.24 -52.02
CA ASN A 5 7.97 -0.22 -50.98
C ASN A 5 6.65 0.22 -50.35
N GLU A 6 5.57 0.38 -51.12
CA GLU A 6 4.25 0.71 -50.58
C GLU A 6 3.69 -0.43 -49.72
N ASN A 7 3.88 -1.69 -50.15
CA ASN A 7 3.45 -2.85 -49.37
C ASN A 7 4.27 -3.00 -48.09
N LEU A 8 5.59 -2.76 -48.14
CA LEU A 8 6.45 -2.77 -46.97
C LEU A 8 6.06 -1.66 -45.99
N HIS A 9 5.89 -0.42 -46.46
CA HIS A 9 5.47 0.71 -45.64
C HIS A 9 4.10 0.45 -44.98
N SER A 10 3.12 -0.07 -45.74
CA SER A 10 1.80 -0.43 -45.20
C SER A 10 1.88 -1.53 -44.14
N SER A 11 2.76 -2.53 -44.32
CA SER A 11 2.96 -3.61 -43.34
C SER A 11 3.63 -3.11 -42.07
N VAL A 12 4.64 -2.26 -42.20
CA VAL A 12 5.33 -1.63 -41.06
C VAL A 12 4.36 -0.72 -40.29
N LEU A 13 3.55 0.07 -40.98
CA LEU A 13 2.49 0.88 -40.37
C LEU A 13 1.51 0.03 -39.57
N ALA A 14 0.94 -1.01 -40.18
CA ALA A 14 -0.02 -1.89 -39.51
C ALA A 14 0.58 -2.60 -38.28
N SER A 15 1.84 -3.05 -38.38
CA SER A 15 2.55 -3.69 -37.27
C SER A 15 2.80 -2.74 -36.10
N LEU A 16 3.34 -1.54 -36.38
CA LEU A 16 3.62 -0.54 -35.34
C LEU A 16 2.35 0.02 -34.71
N GLU A 17 1.27 0.23 -35.49
CA GLU A 17 -0.02 0.64 -34.94
C GLU A 17 -0.65 -0.43 -34.05
N SER A 18 -0.60 -1.70 -34.47
CA SER A 18 -1.08 -2.82 -33.66
C SER A 18 -0.31 -2.93 -32.34
N GLN A 19 1.02 -2.78 -32.37
CA GLN A 19 1.85 -2.77 -31.17
C GLN A 19 1.58 -1.55 -30.28
N GLN A 20 1.38 -0.37 -30.86
CA GLN A 20 1.02 0.83 -30.10
C GLN A 20 -0.36 0.67 -29.42
N LEU A 21 -1.32 0.05 -30.11
CA LEU A 21 -2.64 -0.26 -29.53
C LEU A 21 -2.52 -1.28 -28.39
N SER A 22 -1.76 -2.36 -28.61
CA SER A 22 -1.49 -3.38 -27.59
C SER A 22 -0.81 -2.76 -26.36
N LYS A 23 0.22 -1.93 -26.55
CA LYS A 23 0.89 -1.19 -25.47
C LYS A 23 -0.09 -0.32 -24.70
N LYS A 24 -0.96 0.45 -25.38
CA LYS A 24 -2.00 1.28 -24.74
C LYS A 24 -3.02 0.45 -23.95
N GLN A 25 -3.42 -0.72 -24.48
CA GLN A 25 -4.32 -1.63 -23.78
C GLN A 25 -3.67 -2.21 -22.52
N LEU A 26 -2.40 -2.64 -22.61
CA LEU A 26 -1.64 -3.18 -21.49
C LEU A 26 -1.32 -2.11 -20.43
N ASP A 27 -1.07 -0.86 -20.84
CA ASP A 27 -0.92 0.28 -19.92
C ASP A 27 -2.21 0.56 -19.14
N ALA A 28 -3.36 0.51 -19.83
CA ALA A 28 -4.67 0.62 -19.19
C ALA A 28 -4.95 -0.56 -18.25
N GLN A 29 -4.59 -1.78 -18.64
CA GLN A 29 -4.71 -2.97 -17.81
C GLN A 29 -3.79 -2.90 -16.58
N LEU A 30 -2.54 -2.48 -16.75
CA LEU A 30 -1.60 -2.25 -15.65
C LEU A 30 -2.14 -1.21 -14.68
N SER A 31 -2.68 -0.10 -15.19
CA SER A 31 -3.35 0.92 -14.37
C SER A 31 -4.55 0.34 -13.60
N ALA A 32 -5.41 -0.46 -14.25
CA ALA A 32 -6.53 -1.11 -13.59
C ALA A 32 -6.10 -2.11 -12.49
N SER A 33 -5.03 -2.87 -12.76
CA SER A 33 -4.42 -3.76 -11.76
C SER A 33 -3.86 -2.97 -10.58
N MET A 34 -3.22 -1.81 -10.81
CA MET A 34 -2.76 -0.89 -9.76
C MET A 34 -3.91 -0.40 -8.86
N PHE A 35 -5.05 0.00 -9.43
CA PHE A 35 -6.25 0.34 -8.64
C PHE A 35 -6.74 -0.86 -7.82
N THR A 36 -6.74 -2.05 -8.42
CA THR A 36 -7.19 -3.26 -7.74
C THR A 36 -6.33 -3.58 -6.53
N LEU A 37 -4.99 -3.49 -6.65
CA LEU A 37 -4.09 -3.69 -5.50
C LEU A 37 -4.33 -2.64 -4.42
N TYR A 38 -4.39 -1.36 -4.80
CA TYR A 38 -4.62 -0.27 -3.83
C TYR A 38 -5.87 -0.48 -2.98
N TYR A 39 -7.00 -0.87 -3.60
CA TYR A 39 -8.23 -1.15 -2.85
C TYR A 39 -8.17 -2.46 -2.03
N ALA A 40 -7.44 -3.48 -2.52
CA ALA A 40 -7.23 -4.72 -1.77
C ALA A 40 -6.36 -4.49 -0.52
N GLU A 41 -5.25 -3.77 -0.66
CA GLU A 41 -4.39 -3.36 0.46
C GLU A 41 -5.17 -2.51 1.48
N GLY A 42 -6.00 -1.59 1.02
CA GLY A 42 -6.90 -0.82 1.88
C GLY A 42 -7.87 -1.69 2.68
N ALA A 43 -8.49 -2.68 2.03
CA ALA A 43 -9.39 -3.63 2.70
C ALA A 43 -8.65 -4.49 3.74
N GLU A 44 -7.41 -4.91 3.46
CA GLU A 44 -6.58 -5.67 4.40
C GLU A 44 -6.18 -4.84 5.61
N ILE A 45 -5.80 -3.58 5.40
CA ILE A 45 -5.53 -2.63 6.50
C ILE A 45 -6.75 -2.56 7.40
N ILE A 46 -7.92 -2.21 6.84
CA ILE A 46 -9.18 -2.07 7.58
C ILE A 46 -9.53 -3.34 8.36
N ALA A 47 -9.43 -4.50 7.74
CA ALA A 47 -9.72 -5.78 8.39
C ALA A 47 -8.75 -6.04 9.55
N SER A 48 -7.47 -5.69 9.39
CA SER A 48 -6.48 -5.78 10.47
C SER A 48 -6.77 -4.82 11.62
N GLU A 49 -7.23 -3.59 11.34
CA GLU A 49 -7.59 -2.64 12.40
C GLU A 49 -8.81 -3.09 13.20
N LYS A 50 -9.84 -3.61 12.51
CA LYS A 50 -11.04 -4.16 13.16
C LYS A 50 -10.71 -5.35 14.04
N LEU A 51 -9.86 -6.25 13.55
CA LEU A 51 -9.41 -7.41 14.32
C LEU A 51 -8.63 -7.00 15.58
N ASP A 52 -7.75 -6.01 15.50
CA ASP A 52 -7.02 -5.49 16.67
C ASP A 52 -7.98 -4.85 17.70
N ALA A 53 -8.96 -4.07 17.24
CA ALA A 53 -9.98 -3.50 18.11
C ALA A 53 -10.84 -4.58 18.78
N ALA A 54 -11.31 -5.56 18.02
CA ALA A 54 -12.10 -6.69 18.52
C ALA A 54 -11.30 -7.54 19.52
N SER A 55 -10.01 -7.76 19.28
CA SER A 55 -9.10 -8.50 20.17
C SER A 55 -8.94 -7.79 21.53
N LYS A 56 -8.74 -6.47 21.53
CA LYS A 56 -8.69 -5.66 22.76
C LYS A 56 -10.01 -5.72 23.54
N MET A 57 -11.14 -5.62 22.84
CA MET A 57 -12.46 -5.74 23.47
C MET A 57 -12.71 -7.15 24.03
N TYR A 58 -12.28 -8.19 23.32
CA TYR A 58 -12.37 -9.58 23.77
C TYR A 58 -11.61 -9.79 25.08
N GLN A 59 -10.36 -9.32 25.18
CA GLN A 59 -9.56 -9.44 26.41
C GLN A 59 -10.25 -8.76 27.60
N SER A 60 -10.80 -7.57 27.39
CA SER A 60 -11.55 -6.84 28.43
C SER A 60 -12.80 -7.62 28.87
N LYS A 61 -13.62 -8.09 27.92
CA LYS A 61 -14.84 -8.86 28.21
C LYS A 61 -14.55 -10.21 28.86
N GLN A 62 -13.46 -10.88 28.44
CA GLN A 62 -13.00 -12.13 29.06
C GLN A 62 -12.61 -11.92 30.52
N HIS A 63 -11.89 -10.84 30.82
CA HIS A 63 -11.54 -10.48 32.20
C HIS A 63 -12.79 -10.25 33.06
N ILE A 64 -13.75 -9.47 32.56
CA ILE A 64 -15.01 -9.19 33.25
C ILE A 64 -15.76 -10.50 33.53
N ASN A 65 -15.92 -11.37 32.54
CA ASN A 65 -16.62 -12.65 32.70
C ASN A 65 -15.95 -13.54 33.76
N ASN A 66 -14.61 -13.61 33.75
CA ASN A 66 -13.85 -14.38 34.75
C ASN A 66 -14.08 -13.88 36.18
N VAL A 67 -14.19 -12.57 36.38
CA VAL A 67 -14.51 -11.97 37.70
C VAL A 67 -15.94 -12.32 38.12
N VAL A 68 -16.90 -12.26 37.20
CA VAL A 68 -18.30 -12.60 37.51
C VAL A 68 -18.48 -14.08 37.85
N VAL A 69 -17.77 -15.00 37.18
CA VAL A 69 -17.76 -16.43 37.54
C VAL A 69 -17.27 -16.64 38.98
N LYS A 70 -16.22 -15.92 39.41
CA LYS A 70 -15.74 -15.98 40.81
C LYS A 70 -16.80 -15.48 41.80
N ASN A 71 -17.46 -14.36 41.48
CA ASN A 71 -18.53 -13.81 42.30
C ASN A 71 -19.74 -14.75 42.40
N LYS A 72 -20.07 -15.47 41.31
CA LYS A 72 -21.13 -16.49 41.32
C LYS A 72 -20.83 -17.60 42.29
N ASN A 73 -19.61 -18.15 42.28
CA ASN A 73 -19.19 -19.19 43.22
C ASN A 73 -19.28 -18.70 44.68
N MET A 74 -18.89 -17.45 44.95
CA MET A 74 -19.03 -16.84 46.28
C MET A 74 -20.50 -16.71 46.69
N SER A 75 -21.38 -16.31 45.76
CA SER A 75 -22.80 -16.18 46.03
C SER A 75 -23.50 -17.53 46.25
N ASP A 76 -23.07 -18.59 45.57
CA ASP A 76 -23.57 -19.95 45.80
C ASP A 76 -23.23 -20.43 47.21
N ASN A 77 -21.99 -20.20 47.64
CA ASN A 77 -21.56 -20.51 49.00
C ASN A 77 -22.38 -19.71 50.04
N LEU A 78 -22.62 -18.41 49.80
CA LEU A 78 -23.44 -17.59 50.68
C LEU A 78 -24.87 -18.13 50.81
N LEU A 79 -25.51 -18.49 49.68
CA LEU A 79 -26.86 -19.06 49.68
C LEU A 79 -26.92 -20.40 50.42
N LEU A 80 -25.93 -21.27 50.22
CA LEU A 80 -25.82 -22.54 50.94
C LEU A 80 -25.69 -22.32 52.45
N SER A 81 -24.79 -21.43 52.89
CA SER A 81 -24.60 -21.11 54.30
C SER A 81 -25.85 -20.49 54.93
N ALA A 82 -26.54 -19.58 54.24
CA ALA A 82 -27.77 -18.96 54.72
C ALA A 82 -28.91 -19.98 54.89
N ASN A 83 -29.03 -20.94 53.95
CA ASN A 83 -30.01 -22.02 54.06
C ASN A 83 -29.68 -22.98 55.21
N GLN A 84 -28.40 -23.32 55.41
CA GLN A 84 -27.97 -24.12 56.56
C GLN A 84 -28.30 -23.43 57.89
N GLN A 85 -28.02 -22.13 58.00
CA GLN A 85 -28.39 -21.33 59.16
C GLN A 85 -29.91 -21.36 59.41
N LYS A 86 -30.72 -21.18 58.36
CA LYS A 86 -32.19 -21.27 58.45
C LYS A 86 -32.66 -22.61 59.00
N THR A 87 -32.07 -23.71 58.53
CA THR A 87 -32.39 -25.06 59.04
C THR A 87 -32.01 -25.21 60.51
N PHE A 88 -30.80 -24.80 60.90
CA PHE A 88 -30.35 -24.94 62.29
C PHE A 88 -31.13 -24.05 63.26
N VAL A 89 -31.44 -22.80 62.89
CA VAL A 89 -32.27 -21.92 63.70
C VAL A 89 -33.67 -22.52 63.88
N GLY A 90 -34.29 -23.06 62.81
CA GLY A 90 -35.60 -23.73 62.92
C GLY A 90 -35.58 -24.95 63.87
N GLN A 91 -34.50 -25.74 63.84
CA GLN A 91 -34.31 -26.83 64.80
C GLN A 91 -34.12 -26.31 66.23
N SER A 92 -33.32 -25.27 66.43
CA SER A 92 -33.10 -24.63 67.73
C SER A 92 -34.40 -24.07 68.33
N VAL A 93 -35.24 -23.41 67.52
CA VAL A 93 -36.56 -22.92 67.94
C VAL A 93 -37.43 -24.07 68.44
N THR A 94 -37.52 -25.15 67.66
CA THR A 94 -38.32 -26.34 68.03
C THR A 94 -37.81 -26.97 69.32
N ASN A 95 -36.50 -27.19 69.43
CA ASN A 95 -35.89 -27.83 70.60
C ASN A 95 -36.03 -26.96 71.86
N MET A 96 -35.84 -25.64 71.75
CA MET A 96 -35.97 -24.73 72.88
C MET A 96 -37.43 -24.58 73.33
N ALA A 97 -38.39 -24.55 72.41
CA ALA A 97 -39.81 -24.53 72.73
C ALA A 97 -40.23 -25.79 73.52
N VAL A 98 -39.76 -26.97 73.10
CA VAL A 98 -40.00 -28.24 73.82
C VAL A 98 -39.34 -28.21 75.21
N CYS A 99 -38.12 -27.70 75.31
CA CYS A 99 -37.42 -27.54 76.60
C CYS A 99 -38.19 -26.62 77.55
N ALA A 100 -38.61 -25.44 77.08
CA ALA A 100 -39.38 -24.49 77.85
C ALA A 100 -40.72 -25.08 78.33
N ALA A 101 -41.42 -25.82 77.46
CA ALA A 101 -42.65 -26.52 77.84
C ALA A 101 -42.41 -27.57 78.94
N ASN A 102 -41.34 -28.36 78.82
CA ASN A 102 -40.99 -29.36 79.84
C ASN A 102 -40.59 -28.72 81.18
N ILE A 103 -39.82 -27.62 81.15
CA ILE A 103 -39.45 -26.86 82.36
C ILE A 103 -40.71 -26.27 83.02
N GLN A 104 -41.64 -25.73 82.24
CA GLN A 104 -42.90 -25.21 82.75
C GLN A 104 -43.75 -26.31 83.43
N ILE A 105 -43.83 -27.50 82.82
CA ILE A 105 -44.53 -28.66 83.41
C ILE A 105 -43.86 -29.03 84.76
N ALA A 106 -42.53 -29.10 84.80
CA ALA A 106 -41.79 -29.41 86.02
C ALA A 106 -41.98 -28.33 87.10
N ALA A 107 -41.89 -27.04 86.73
CA ALA A 107 -42.11 -25.93 87.64
C ALA A 107 -43.52 -25.95 88.24
N ASN A 108 -44.55 -26.20 87.43
CA ASN A 108 -45.93 -26.35 87.90
C ASN A 108 -46.08 -27.50 88.90
N ALA A 109 -45.40 -28.63 88.67
CA ALA A 109 -45.41 -29.75 89.61
C ALA A 109 -44.73 -29.39 90.95
N ILE A 110 -43.61 -28.67 90.92
CA ILE A 110 -42.89 -28.19 92.11
C ILE A 110 -43.76 -27.19 92.89
N VAL A 111 -44.41 -26.25 92.21
CA VAL A 111 -45.31 -25.26 92.84
C VAL A 111 -46.51 -25.95 93.52
N ARG A 112 -47.08 -26.98 92.87
CA ARG A 112 -48.14 -27.80 93.50
C ARG A 112 -47.64 -28.52 94.76
N LEU A 113 -46.47 -29.15 94.69
CA LEU A 113 -45.86 -29.78 95.86
C LEU A 113 -45.60 -28.77 96.99
N ALA A 114 -45.17 -27.54 96.65
CA ALA A 114 -44.99 -26.48 97.62
C ALA A 114 -46.30 -26.08 98.31
N SER A 115 -47.41 -26.02 97.56
CA SER A 115 -48.75 -25.81 98.11
C SER A 115 -49.17 -26.93 99.08
N ASP A 116 -48.91 -28.18 98.70
CA ASP A 116 -49.23 -29.34 99.56
C ASP A 116 -48.39 -29.31 100.85
N VAL A 117 -47.08 -29.02 100.75
CA VAL A 117 -46.19 -28.86 101.92
C VAL A 117 -46.63 -27.68 102.81
N GLY A 118 -47.05 -26.56 102.22
CA GLY A 118 -47.61 -25.44 102.97
C GLY A 118 -48.89 -25.79 103.73
N SER A 119 -49.74 -26.63 103.14
CA SER A 119 -50.94 -27.16 103.78
C SER A 119 -50.58 -28.10 104.95
N ILE A 120 -49.61 -29.00 104.76
CA ILE A 120 -49.09 -29.87 105.82
C ILE A 120 -48.52 -29.04 106.98
N PHE A 121 -47.69 -28.04 106.69
CA PHE A 121 -47.14 -27.17 107.72
C PHE A 121 -48.23 -26.43 108.49
N SER A 122 -49.27 -25.93 107.80
CA SER A 122 -50.41 -25.27 108.45
C SER A 122 -51.15 -26.20 109.41
N ILE A 123 -51.32 -27.49 109.05
CA ILE A 123 -51.91 -28.52 109.93
C ILE A 123 -51.00 -28.78 111.13
N VAL A 124 -49.69 -28.99 110.92
CA VAL A 124 -48.72 -29.26 111.99
C VAL A 124 -48.63 -28.08 112.97
N ASN A 125 -48.60 -26.85 112.46
CA ASN A 125 -48.59 -25.62 113.26
C ASN A 125 -49.84 -25.51 114.16
N ALA A 126 -51.00 -25.96 113.67
CA ALA A 126 -52.24 -25.95 114.45
C ALA A 126 -52.34 -27.12 115.45
N ALA A 127 -51.77 -28.28 115.13
CA ALA A 127 -51.94 -29.52 115.90
C ALA A 127 -50.84 -29.77 116.95
N ASP A 128 -49.59 -29.37 116.70
CA ASP A 128 -48.43 -29.79 117.50
C ASP A 128 -47.36 -28.69 117.58
N TYR A 129 -47.77 -27.49 117.98
CA TYR A 129 -46.90 -26.31 118.05
C TYR A 129 -45.74 -26.48 119.06
N GLY A 130 -44.52 -26.14 118.63
CA GLY A 130 -43.32 -26.17 119.49
C GLY A 130 -42.64 -27.54 119.60
N SER A 131 -43.12 -28.56 118.88
CA SER A 131 -42.48 -29.88 118.84
C SER A 131 -41.31 -29.93 117.82
N GLN A 132 -40.55 -31.03 117.85
CA GLN A 132 -39.53 -31.30 116.84
C GLN A 132 -40.13 -31.46 115.44
N ILE A 133 -41.36 -31.98 115.34
CA ILE A 133 -42.09 -32.15 114.07
C ILE A 133 -42.48 -30.79 113.51
N TYR A 134 -42.89 -29.86 114.37
CA TYR A 134 -43.15 -28.46 113.98
C TYR A 134 -41.92 -27.80 113.34
N GLN A 135 -40.75 -27.92 113.98
CA GLN A 135 -39.52 -27.31 113.46
C GLN A 135 -39.10 -27.91 112.11
N GLN A 136 -39.20 -29.24 111.97
CA GLN A 136 -38.94 -29.92 110.69
C GLN A 136 -39.94 -29.53 109.60
N GLY A 137 -41.21 -29.33 109.95
CA GLY A 137 -42.24 -28.85 109.03
C GLY A 137 -41.99 -27.41 108.55
N LEU A 138 -41.55 -26.52 109.45
CA LEU A 138 -41.20 -25.13 109.12
C LEU A 138 -39.99 -25.08 108.17
N ASP A 139 -38.96 -25.87 108.44
CA ASP A 139 -37.75 -25.93 107.59
C ASP A 139 -38.08 -26.49 106.20
N ALA A 140 -38.89 -27.54 106.13
CA ALA A 140 -39.37 -28.12 104.87
C ALA A 140 -40.20 -27.12 104.06
N TYR A 141 -41.11 -26.37 104.70
CA TYR A 141 -41.89 -25.31 104.07
C TYR A 141 -41.01 -24.20 103.49
N ASN A 142 -40.05 -23.70 104.27
CA ASN A 142 -39.15 -22.63 103.82
C ASN A 142 -38.26 -23.06 102.64
N LEU A 143 -37.69 -24.27 102.70
CA LEU A 143 -36.89 -24.82 101.60
C LEU A 143 -37.75 -25.05 100.34
N MET A 144 -38.96 -25.56 100.50
CA MET A 144 -39.86 -25.83 99.37
C MET A 144 -40.36 -24.53 98.72
N ASN A 145 -40.70 -23.51 99.50
CA ASN A 145 -41.04 -22.18 98.96
C ASN A 145 -39.89 -21.57 98.16
N LYS A 146 -38.66 -21.65 98.68
CA LYS A 146 -37.47 -21.18 97.95
C LYS A 146 -37.27 -21.97 96.64
N THR A 147 -37.49 -23.28 96.68
CA THR A 147 -37.39 -24.15 95.50
C THR A 147 -38.47 -23.82 94.47
N ALA A 148 -39.70 -23.57 94.89
CA ALA A 148 -40.81 -23.15 94.03
C ALA A 148 -40.54 -21.80 93.36
N TYR A 149 -40.04 -20.82 94.11
CA TYR A 149 -39.63 -19.53 93.55
C TYR A 149 -38.54 -19.67 92.47
N HIS A 150 -37.49 -20.47 92.74
CA HIS A 150 -36.45 -20.73 91.74
C HIS A 150 -36.98 -21.50 90.52
N ALA A 151 -37.93 -22.41 90.70
CA ALA A 151 -38.55 -23.14 89.60
C ALA A 151 -39.38 -22.21 88.69
N GLU A 152 -40.14 -21.27 89.27
CA GLU A 152 -40.88 -20.26 88.51
C GLU A 152 -39.96 -19.34 87.72
N LEU A 153 -38.89 -18.82 88.36
CA LEU A 153 -37.88 -17.99 87.70
C LEU A 153 -37.18 -18.76 86.56
N THR A 154 -36.86 -20.03 86.78
CA THR A 154 -36.27 -20.89 85.74
C THR A 154 -37.22 -21.10 84.57
N SER A 155 -38.51 -21.28 84.83
CA SER A 155 -39.54 -21.36 83.78
C SER A 155 -39.66 -20.06 82.99
N GLN A 156 -39.58 -18.90 83.65
CA GLN A 156 -39.59 -17.60 82.98
C GLN A 156 -38.37 -17.46 82.06
N HIS A 157 -37.16 -17.73 82.56
CA HIS A 157 -35.95 -17.69 81.74
C HIS A 157 -35.97 -18.66 80.56
N ALA A 158 -36.57 -19.85 80.73
CA ALA A 158 -36.74 -20.79 79.62
C ALA A 158 -37.68 -20.24 78.53
N MET A 159 -38.77 -19.56 78.91
CA MET A 159 -39.66 -18.89 77.97
C MET A 159 -38.99 -17.71 77.26
N GLU A 160 -38.22 -16.89 78.00
CA GLU A 160 -37.43 -15.78 77.44
C GLU A 160 -36.39 -16.30 76.44
N ALA A 161 -35.66 -17.37 76.80
CA ALA A 161 -34.69 -18.01 75.91
C ALA A 161 -35.36 -18.56 74.64
N SER A 162 -36.55 -19.17 74.76
CA SER A 162 -37.31 -19.63 73.60
C SER A 162 -37.75 -18.48 72.70
N ALA A 163 -38.18 -17.35 73.27
CA ALA A 163 -38.56 -16.17 72.51
C ALA A 163 -37.36 -15.55 71.77
N ALA A 164 -36.22 -15.39 72.47
CA ALA A 164 -34.99 -14.84 71.89
C ALA A 164 -34.44 -15.70 70.73
N VAL A 165 -34.51 -17.03 70.83
CA VAL A 165 -34.11 -17.93 69.74
C VAL A 165 -35.05 -17.81 68.54
N ALA A 166 -36.35 -17.58 68.78
CA ALA A 166 -37.34 -17.39 67.72
C ALA A 166 -37.24 -16.03 67.00
N GLU A 167 -36.63 -15.03 67.63
CA GLU A 167 -36.43 -13.70 67.05
C GLU A 167 -35.36 -13.66 65.96
N VAL A 168 -34.49 -14.68 65.88
CA VAL A 168 -33.40 -14.73 64.90
C VAL A 168 -33.95 -14.75 63.45
N PRO A 169 -33.70 -13.70 62.62
CA PRO A 169 -34.36 -13.51 61.32
C PRO A 169 -33.72 -14.35 60.19
N SER A 170 -33.50 -15.65 60.43
CA SER A 170 -32.80 -16.55 59.50
C SER A 170 -33.49 -16.71 58.14
N THR A 171 -34.82 -16.58 58.09
CA THR A 171 -35.58 -16.61 56.82
C THR A 171 -35.28 -15.38 55.97
N THR A 172 -35.26 -14.19 56.55
CA THR A 172 -34.93 -12.94 55.84
C THR A 172 -33.50 -12.96 55.29
N VAL A 173 -32.54 -13.49 56.05
CA VAL A 173 -31.15 -13.66 55.59
C VAL A 173 -31.08 -14.62 54.39
N ALA A 174 -31.78 -15.75 54.44
CA ALA A 174 -31.84 -16.71 53.33
C ALA A 174 -32.48 -16.11 52.07
N ASP A 175 -33.57 -15.36 52.22
CA ASP A 175 -34.25 -14.70 51.10
C ASP A 175 -33.36 -13.61 50.48
N GLY A 176 -32.66 -12.81 51.29
CA GLY A 176 -31.68 -11.83 50.81
C GLY A 176 -30.49 -12.46 50.08
N ALA A 177 -29.98 -13.59 50.59
CA ALA A 177 -28.93 -14.36 49.93
C ALA A 177 -29.41 -14.91 48.58
N LYS A 178 -30.67 -15.37 48.49
CA LYS A 178 -31.28 -15.84 47.24
C LYS A 178 -31.38 -14.72 46.20
N VAL A 179 -31.91 -13.55 46.57
CA VAL A 179 -32.01 -12.39 45.66
C VAL A 179 -30.63 -11.96 45.14
N THR A 180 -29.62 -11.98 46.01
CA THR A 180 -28.24 -11.69 45.63
C THR A 180 -27.71 -12.73 44.64
N ASN A 181 -27.96 -14.02 44.88
CA ASN A 181 -27.57 -15.11 43.99
C ASN A 181 -28.22 -14.99 42.61
N ASP A 182 -29.53 -14.74 42.58
CA ASP A 182 -30.28 -14.56 41.35
C ASP A 182 -29.73 -13.37 40.55
N SER A 183 -29.38 -12.26 41.22
CA SER A 183 -28.80 -11.08 40.58
C SER A 183 -27.41 -11.33 39.99
N VAL A 184 -26.53 -12.02 40.72
CA VAL A 184 -25.20 -12.40 40.22
C VAL A 184 -25.30 -13.40 39.06
N ASN A 185 -26.27 -14.32 39.12
CA ASN A 185 -26.55 -15.26 38.03
C ASN A 185 -27.00 -14.53 36.76
N ASN A 186 -27.87 -13.53 36.89
CA ASN A 186 -28.29 -12.70 35.75
C ASN A 186 -27.09 -11.94 35.15
N LEU A 187 -26.22 -11.37 35.99
CA LEU A 187 -24.99 -10.72 35.52
C LEU A 187 -24.10 -11.70 34.74
N LEU A 188 -23.92 -12.94 35.23
CA LEU A 188 -23.15 -13.97 34.53
C LEU A 188 -23.73 -14.32 33.16
N GLN A 189 -25.06 -14.40 33.05
CA GLN A 189 -25.72 -14.63 31.77
C GLN A 189 -25.43 -13.51 30.77
N VAL A 190 -25.53 -12.25 31.21
CA VAL A 190 -25.22 -11.07 30.38
C VAL A 190 -23.76 -11.07 29.95
N THR A 191 -22.81 -11.26 30.87
CA THR A 191 -21.37 -11.24 30.54
C THR A 191 -20.96 -12.41 29.66
N THR A 192 -21.59 -13.57 29.82
CA THR A 192 -21.36 -14.74 28.94
C THR A 192 -21.90 -14.49 27.54
N ALA A 193 -23.10 -13.90 27.42
CA ALA A 193 -23.66 -13.53 26.13
C ALA A 193 -22.78 -12.50 25.41
N ASP A 194 -22.30 -11.50 26.14
CA ASP A 194 -21.38 -10.47 25.65
C ASP A 194 -20.04 -11.03 25.16
N LEU A 195 -19.49 -12.00 25.90
CA LEU A 195 -18.26 -12.71 25.54
C LEU A 195 -18.46 -13.55 24.27
N ASN A 196 -19.58 -14.26 24.17
CA ASN A 196 -19.92 -15.03 22.97
C ASN A 196 -20.11 -14.13 21.75
N ALA A 197 -20.77 -12.98 21.91
CA ALA A 197 -20.97 -12.01 20.84
C ALA A 197 -19.64 -11.45 20.31
N ILE A 198 -18.72 -11.04 21.19
CA ILE A 198 -17.40 -10.54 20.75
C ILE A 198 -16.52 -11.66 20.17
N THR A 199 -16.67 -12.91 20.64
CA THR A 199 -15.97 -14.07 20.06
C THR A 199 -16.41 -14.32 18.63
N ALA A 200 -17.72 -14.22 18.36
CA ALA A 200 -18.26 -14.33 17.00
C ALA A 200 -17.74 -13.21 16.09
N ILE A 201 -17.66 -11.97 16.59
CA ILE A 201 -17.06 -10.83 15.86
C ILE A 201 -15.58 -11.11 15.57
N LEU A 202 -14.81 -11.60 16.55
CA LEU A 202 -13.40 -11.91 16.39
C LEU A 202 -13.16 -12.98 15.31
N THR A 203 -13.99 -14.03 15.27
CA THR A 203 -13.94 -15.04 14.20
C THR A 203 -14.26 -14.43 12.85
N ALA A 204 -15.33 -13.64 12.74
CA ALA A 204 -15.72 -12.99 11.49
C ALA A 204 -14.67 -11.98 10.98
N ASP A 205 -14.05 -11.19 11.86
CA ASP A 205 -12.98 -10.25 11.52
C ASP A 205 -11.70 -10.98 11.09
N ASN A 206 -11.39 -12.12 11.72
CA ASN A 206 -10.25 -12.94 11.32
C ASN A 206 -10.46 -13.58 9.94
N ASP A 207 -11.66 -14.08 9.65
CA ASP A 207 -12.03 -14.59 8.32
C ASP A 207 -11.98 -13.47 7.27
N THR A 208 -12.48 -12.27 7.61
CA THR A 208 -12.43 -11.08 6.74
C THR A 208 -10.99 -10.68 6.43
N LYS A 209 -10.11 -10.68 7.44
CA LYS A 209 -8.68 -10.41 7.24
C LYS A 209 -8.02 -11.46 6.34
N SER A 210 -8.34 -12.73 6.53
CA SER A 210 -7.82 -13.81 5.69
C SER A 210 -8.24 -13.64 4.22
N GLN A 211 -9.53 -13.35 3.96
CA GLN A 211 -10.04 -13.10 2.61
C GLN A 211 -9.42 -11.85 1.97
N ALA A 212 -9.27 -10.77 2.75
CA ALA A 212 -8.61 -9.55 2.28
C ALA A 212 -7.14 -9.83 1.90
N SER A 213 -6.41 -10.59 2.72
CA SER A 213 -5.01 -10.95 2.42
C SER A 213 -4.90 -11.81 1.14
N ILE A 214 -5.81 -12.77 0.93
CA ILE A 214 -5.86 -13.56 -0.32
C ILE A 214 -6.11 -12.63 -1.52
N ALA A 215 -7.04 -11.68 -1.40
CA ALA A 215 -7.32 -10.70 -2.46
C ALA A 215 -6.10 -9.81 -2.75
N THR A 216 -5.39 -9.34 -1.72
CA THR A 216 -4.14 -8.57 -1.87
C THR A 216 -3.11 -9.39 -2.65
N ARG A 217 -2.83 -10.64 -2.24
CA ARG A 217 -1.87 -11.51 -2.95
C ARG A 217 -2.28 -11.80 -4.38
N GLY A 218 -3.58 -11.98 -4.65
CA GLY A 218 -4.11 -12.12 -6.00
C GLY A 218 -3.88 -10.86 -6.86
N ALA A 219 -4.10 -9.68 -6.29
CA ALA A 219 -3.88 -8.40 -6.96
C ALA A 219 -2.40 -8.10 -7.20
N GLU A 220 -1.53 -8.42 -6.24
CA GLU A 220 -0.07 -8.35 -6.41
C GLU A 220 0.38 -9.21 -7.60
N GLY A 221 -0.07 -10.47 -7.65
CA GLY A 221 0.21 -11.36 -8.77
C GLY A 221 -0.26 -10.80 -10.11
N ALA A 222 -1.49 -10.26 -10.16
CA ALA A 222 -2.04 -9.65 -11.37
C ALA A 222 -1.23 -8.44 -11.86
N ILE A 223 -0.78 -7.56 -10.95
CA ILE A 223 0.11 -6.44 -11.31
C ILE A 223 1.44 -6.96 -11.86
N LYS A 224 2.05 -7.96 -11.20
CA LYS A 224 3.34 -8.52 -11.67
C LYS A 224 3.19 -9.05 -13.11
N CYS A 225 2.11 -9.78 -13.41
CA CYS A 225 1.82 -10.26 -14.76
C CYS A 225 1.59 -9.10 -15.75
N SER A 226 0.71 -8.15 -15.44
CA SER A 226 0.42 -7.01 -16.32
C SER A 226 1.65 -6.14 -16.57
N LYS A 227 2.53 -5.98 -15.57
CA LYS A 227 3.79 -5.23 -15.72
C LYS A 227 4.74 -5.93 -16.68
N VAL A 228 4.89 -7.25 -16.57
CA VAL A 228 5.71 -8.06 -17.49
C VAL A 228 5.17 -7.94 -18.93
N GLU A 229 3.86 -8.08 -19.12
CA GLU A 229 3.23 -7.98 -20.45
C GLU A 229 3.40 -6.59 -21.07
N TYR A 230 3.19 -5.53 -20.28
CA TYR A 230 3.39 -4.16 -20.72
C TYR A 230 4.84 -3.90 -21.15
N GLU A 231 5.81 -4.33 -20.35
CA GLU A 231 7.24 -4.16 -20.68
C GLU A 231 7.64 -4.97 -21.92
N ALA A 232 7.14 -6.20 -22.07
CA ALA A 232 7.35 -7.01 -23.27
C ALA A 232 6.81 -6.30 -24.53
N SER A 233 5.61 -5.72 -24.45
CA SER A 233 4.98 -4.97 -25.55
C SER A 233 5.73 -3.68 -25.87
N LYS A 234 6.16 -2.94 -24.84
CA LYS A 234 7.00 -1.73 -24.96
C LYS A 234 8.33 -2.04 -25.63
N LYS A 235 9.03 -3.12 -25.25
CA LYS A 235 10.27 -3.58 -25.90
C LYS A 235 10.04 -4.01 -27.33
N ALA A 236 8.99 -4.79 -27.61
CA ALA A 236 8.65 -5.21 -28.97
C ALA A 236 8.40 -4.01 -29.91
N TYR A 237 7.71 -2.97 -29.41
CA TYR A 237 7.56 -1.71 -30.13
C TYR A 237 8.90 -1.01 -30.39
N ILE A 238 9.76 -0.88 -29.37
CA ILE A 238 11.07 -0.24 -29.49
C ILE A 238 11.95 -0.96 -30.53
N ILE A 239 11.98 -2.29 -30.51
CA ILE A 239 12.75 -3.10 -31.45
C ILE A 239 12.23 -2.90 -32.87
N ASN A 240 10.92 -2.99 -33.08
CA ASN A 240 10.33 -2.81 -34.40
C ASN A 240 10.51 -1.37 -34.92
N ASN A 241 10.34 -0.37 -34.07
CA ASN A 241 10.59 1.03 -34.44
C ASN A 241 12.05 1.25 -34.84
N LYS A 242 13.00 0.63 -34.11
CA LYS A 242 14.43 0.66 -34.43
C LYS A 242 14.76 -0.03 -35.75
N LYS A 243 14.13 -1.17 -36.05
CA LYS A 243 14.43 -1.97 -37.25
C LYS A 243 13.77 -1.45 -38.52
N PHE A 244 12.56 -0.88 -38.42
CA PHE A 244 11.72 -0.60 -39.58
C PHE A 244 11.31 0.87 -39.76
N ASN A 245 11.55 1.73 -38.76
CA ASN A 245 11.06 3.11 -38.76
C ASN A 245 12.11 4.13 -38.32
N GLN A 246 13.39 3.86 -38.64
CA GLN A 246 14.53 4.72 -38.31
C GLN A 246 14.59 5.15 -36.85
N ASN A 247 14.07 4.30 -35.94
CA ASN A 247 14.09 4.54 -34.50
C ASN A 247 13.53 5.92 -34.09
N ILE A 248 12.58 6.47 -34.86
CA ILE A 248 12.05 7.81 -34.58
C ILE A 248 11.41 7.86 -33.20
N LYS A 249 11.88 8.79 -32.37
CA LYS A 249 11.48 8.94 -30.97
C LYS A 249 11.30 10.41 -30.65
N VAL A 250 10.33 10.69 -29.79
CA VAL A 250 10.08 12.02 -29.25
C VAL A 250 10.25 11.95 -27.74
N ASP A 251 11.25 12.66 -27.24
CA ASP A 251 11.54 12.80 -25.82
C ASP A 251 11.06 14.16 -25.33
N VAL A 252 10.04 14.14 -24.47
CA VAL A 252 9.50 15.32 -23.81
C VAL A 252 10.07 15.35 -22.40
N PRO A 253 10.84 16.39 -22.01
CA PRO A 253 11.42 16.44 -20.69
C PRO A 253 10.33 16.47 -19.61
N LYS A 254 10.54 15.71 -18.54
CA LYS A 254 9.66 15.68 -17.36
C LYS A 254 10.48 16.16 -16.16
N PRO A 255 10.20 17.34 -15.56
CA PRO A 255 9.08 18.25 -15.83
C PRO A 255 9.24 19.08 -17.11
N PHE A 256 8.12 19.40 -17.77
CA PHE A 256 8.09 20.30 -18.93
C PHE A 256 7.61 21.68 -18.47
N ASP A 257 8.45 22.71 -18.66
CA ASP A 257 8.14 24.10 -18.34
C ASP A 257 8.08 24.95 -19.62
N PRO A 258 6.90 25.44 -20.03
CA PRO A 258 6.76 26.29 -21.20
C PRO A 258 7.43 27.67 -21.01
N SER A 259 7.63 28.11 -19.76
CA SER A 259 8.16 29.45 -19.39
C SER A 259 9.65 29.58 -19.70
N SER A 260 10.41 28.49 -19.63
CA SER A 260 11.85 28.42 -19.87
C SER A 260 12.20 27.99 -21.31
N LYS A 261 11.38 28.41 -22.30
CA LYS A 261 11.48 28.02 -23.72
C LYS A 261 11.29 26.50 -23.91
N GLY A 262 10.21 25.96 -23.34
CA GLY A 262 9.86 24.54 -23.38
C GLY A 262 10.22 23.89 -24.73
N SER A 263 11.19 22.99 -24.68
CA SER A 263 11.71 22.29 -25.85
C SER A 263 11.59 20.79 -25.66
N PHE A 264 11.32 20.08 -26.74
CA PHE A 264 11.35 18.62 -26.78
C PHE A 264 12.35 18.18 -27.83
N THR A 265 12.86 16.96 -27.70
CA THR A 265 13.85 16.41 -28.62
C THR A 265 13.22 15.35 -29.49
N VAL A 266 13.40 15.47 -30.80
CA VAL A 266 13.10 14.39 -31.73
C VAL A 266 14.40 13.76 -32.17
N SER A 267 14.50 12.45 -32.06
CA SER A 267 15.69 11.70 -32.47
C SER A 267 15.35 10.54 -33.38
N PHE A 268 16.30 10.17 -34.25
CA PHE A 268 16.15 9.12 -35.25
C PHE A 268 17.54 8.60 -35.68
N ASP A 269 17.60 7.38 -36.19
CA ASP A 269 18.82 6.79 -36.74
C ASP A 269 19.01 7.28 -38.19
N TYR A 270 20.24 7.67 -38.57
CA TYR A 270 20.52 8.08 -39.94
C TYR A 270 20.31 6.91 -40.92
N PHE A 271 19.92 7.22 -42.16
CA PHE A 271 19.68 6.21 -43.17
C PHE A 271 20.97 5.46 -43.50
N LYS A 272 20.95 4.13 -43.31
CA LYS A 272 22.06 3.27 -43.68
C LYS A 272 21.81 2.68 -45.06
N SER A 273 22.64 3.07 -46.04
CA SER A 273 22.60 2.45 -47.37
C SER A 273 22.80 0.94 -47.26
N PRO A 274 21.95 0.12 -47.91
CA PRO A 274 22.16 -1.33 -48.00
C PRO A 274 23.36 -1.69 -48.89
N PHE A 275 23.81 -0.75 -49.74
CA PHE A 275 24.97 -0.91 -50.61
C PHE A 275 26.19 -0.23 -49.96
N PRO A 276 27.21 -0.99 -49.53
CA PRO A 276 28.43 -0.41 -48.97
C PRO A 276 29.23 0.32 -50.06
N ASN A 277 29.83 1.46 -49.72
CA ASN A 277 30.66 2.29 -50.61
C ASN A 277 31.99 1.62 -51.07
N THR A 278 32.12 0.30 -50.98
CA THR A 278 33.39 -0.43 -51.11
C THR A 278 33.51 -1.36 -52.31
N ASP A 279 32.52 -1.43 -53.21
CA ASP A 279 32.72 -2.11 -54.49
C ASP A 279 33.53 -1.21 -55.44
N LEU A 280 34.84 -1.14 -55.18
CA LEU A 280 35.83 -0.70 -56.15
C LEU A 280 35.87 -1.72 -57.30
N SER A 281 35.05 -1.50 -58.32
CA SER A 281 35.30 -2.13 -59.62
C SER A 281 36.58 -1.55 -60.21
N ALA A 282 37.38 -2.41 -60.85
CA ALA A 282 38.70 -2.10 -61.39
C ALA A 282 38.71 -1.13 -62.59
N ASP A 283 37.55 -0.57 -62.95
CA ASP A 283 37.40 0.36 -64.08
C ASP A 283 37.03 1.75 -63.57
N ASN A 284 37.95 2.69 -63.77
CA ASN A 284 37.93 4.09 -63.33
C ASN A 284 36.72 4.91 -63.86
N VAL A 285 35.52 4.71 -63.31
CA VAL A 285 34.44 5.70 -63.35
C VAL A 285 33.93 5.91 -61.93
N LYS A 286 34.42 6.97 -61.29
CA LYS A 286 33.93 7.42 -59.99
C LYS A 286 32.55 8.04 -60.14
N THR A 287 31.53 7.34 -59.68
CA THR A 287 30.32 7.97 -59.13
C THR A 287 30.15 7.47 -57.70
N GLU A 288 31.02 7.98 -56.81
CA GLU A 288 30.86 7.83 -55.37
C GLU A 288 29.58 8.56 -54.94
N VAL A 289 28.48 7.85 -54.68
CA VAL A 289 27.37 8.42 -53.90
C VAL A 289 27.80 8.42 -52.44
N LYS A 290 28.68 9.37 -52.08
CA LYS A 290 29.32 9.46 -50.76
C LYS A 290 28.30 9.67 -49.62
N ASN A 291 27.09 10.10 -49.95
CA ASN A 291 25.93 10.14 -49.04
C ASN A 291 24.61 10.00 -49.86
N PRO A 292 23.78 8.97 -49.63
CA PRO A 292 22.52 8.77 -50.34
C PRO A 292 21.45 9.81 -49.98
N VAL A 293 21.57 10.50 -48.85
CA VAL A 293 20.55 11.44 -48.34
C VAL A 293 20.94 12.90 -48.59
N LYS A 294 20.01 13.67 -49.15
CA LYS A 294 20.11 15.11 -49.35
C LYS A 294 19.68 15.90 -48.12
N SER A 295 18.65 15.44 -47.42
CA SER A 295 18.22 16.03 -46.14
C SER A 295 17.21 15.19 -45.37
N TYR A 296 17.26 15.34 -44.05
CA TYR A 296 16.26 14.85 -43.12
C TYR A 296 15.35 16.01 -42.69
N ASN A 297 14.04 15.85 -42.83
CA ASN A 297 13.06 16.86 -42.44
C ASN A 297 12.07 16.26 -41.44
N ILE A 298 11.98 16.87 -40.26
CA ILE A 298 11.05 16.46 -39.21
C ILE A 298 9.79 17.32 -39.31
N ILE A 299 8.63 16.68 -39.36
CA ILE A 299 7.33 17.34 -39.46
C ILE A 299 6.47 16.89 -38.28
N ILE A 300 5.81 17.85 -37.62
CA ILE A 300 4.91 17.59 -36.50
C ILE A 300 3.47 17.69 -36.98
N VAL A 301 2.69 16.65 -36.73
CA VAL A 301 1.30 16.51 -37.20
C VAL A 301 0.40 16.25 -35.99
N LYS A 302 -0.82 16.80 -35.99
CA LYS A 302 -1.83 16.46 -34.98
C LYS A 302 -2.22 14.99 -35.10
N GLU A 303 -2.34 14.28 -33.98
CA GLU A 303 -2.72 12.85 -33.95
C GLU A 303 -4.02 12.59 -34.73
N SER A 304 -5.00 13.51 -34.65
CA SER A 304 -6.28 13.39 -35.37
C SER A 304 -6.16 13.39 -36.89
N LYS A 305 -5.04 13.88 -37.43
CA LYS A 305 -4.76 13.95 -38.87
C LYS A 305 -3.68 12.95 -39.31
N LYS A 306 -3.14 12.14 -38.39
CA LYS A 306 -2.08 11.15 -38.66
C LYS A 306 -2.42 10.25 -39.85
N ALA A 307 -3.65 9.74 -39.93
CA ALA A 307 -4.09 8.81 -40.98
C ALA A 307 -4.23 9.47 -42.38
N LEU A 308 -4.29 10.80 -42.44
CA LEU A 308 -4.44 11.56 -43.69
C LEU A 308 -3.09 12.11 -44.20
N PHE A 309 -2.02 11.96 -43.42
CA PHE A 309 -0.70 12.47 -43.76
C PHE A 309 0.02 11.50 -44.70
N THR A 310 0.41 11.98 -45.88
CA THR A 310 1.03 11.19 -46.96
C THR A 310 2.34 11.82 -47.42
N THR A 311 3.14 11.08 -48.20
CA THR A 311 4.40 11.58 -48.76
C THR A 311 4.21 12.85 -49.59
N SER A 312 3.15 12.91 -50.42
CA SER A 312 2.84 14.10 -51.24
C SER A 312 2.59 15.34 -50.36
N THR A 313 1.80 15.20 -49.29
CA THR A 313 1.58 16.32 -48.36
C THR A 313 2.83 16.73 -47.61
N ALA A 314 3.74 15.77 -47.31
CA ALA A 314 5.00 16.05 -46.65
C ALA A 314 5.97 16.82 -47.57
N GLU A 315 6.00 16.49 -48.87
CA GLU A 315 6.81 17.18 -49.87
C GLU A 315 6.34 18.61 -50.11
N ASP A 316 5.02 18.84 -50.20
CA ASP A 316 4.44 20.18 -50.37
C ASP A 316 4.87 21.12 -49.23
N LEU A 317 4.95 20.61 -47.99
CA LEU A 317 5.35 21.36 -46.80
C LEU A 317 6.83 21.78 -46.80
N LEU A 318 7.69 21.19 -47.64
CA LEU A 318 9.09 21.63 -47.78
C LEU A 318 9.22 23.04 -48.37
N SER A 319 8.15 23.58 -48.96
CA SER A 319 8.07 24.97 -49.42
C SER A 319 7.96 25.98 -48.28
N SER A 320 7.59 25.53 -47.07
CA SER A 320 7.30 26.35 -45.89
C SER A 320 8.29 26.08 -44.74
N PRO A 321 9.40 26.84 -44.62
CA PRO A 321 10.48 26.56 -43.66
C PRO A 321 10.08 26.64 -42.18
N SER A 322 8.89 27.16 -41.85
CA SER A 322 8.34 27.22 -40.50
C SER A 322 7.58 25.96 -40.06
N GLN A 323 7.33 25.00 -40.96
CA GLN A 323 6.52 23.79 -40.71
C GLN A 323 7.35 22.50 -40.65
N PHE A 324 8.66 22.59 -40.88
CA PHE A 324 9.58 21.46 -40.76
C PHE A 324 10.91 21.87 -40.14
N VAL A 325 11.59 20.92 -39.50
CA VAL A 325 12.95 21.10 -38.98
C VAL A 325 13.92 20.28 -39.83
N ARG A 326 14.84 20.95 -40.51
CA ARG A 326 15.87 20.29 -41.30
C ARG A 326 17.05 19.90 -40.42
N VAL A 327 17.39 18.61 -40.43
CA VAL A 327 18.55 18.06 -39.73
C VAL A 327 19.62 17.73 -40.76
N ALA A 328 20.80 18.33 -40.60
CA ALA A 328 21.95 18.03 -41.43
C ALA A 328 22.62 16.74 -40.94
N GLU A 329 23.01 15.87 -41.86
CA GLU A 329 23.75 14.66 -41.52
C GLU A 329 25.16 15.01 -41.05
N LYS A 330 25.60 14.36 -39.98
CA LYS A 330 26.97 14.47 -39.47
C LYS A 330 27.68 13.12 -39.65
N PRO A 331 28.81 13.06 -40.36
CA PRO A 331 29.47 11.79 -40.72
C PRO A 331 29.88 10.90 -39.53
N ASP A 332 30.12 11.50 -38.36
CA ASP A 332 30.63 10.81 -37.16
C ASP A 332 29.51 10.42 -36.17
N GLU A 333 28.27 10.85 -36.40
CA GLU A 333 27.13 10.55 -35.52
C GLU A 333 26.25 9.45 -36.14
N LYS A 334 25.73 8.53 -35.33
CA LYS A 334 24.81 7.45 -35.79
C LYS A 334 23.34 7.85 -35.71
N GLU A 335 23.04 8.95 -35.04
CA GLU A 335 21.70 9.40 -34.70
C GLU A 335 21.58 10.89 -35.04
N GLY A 336 20.50 11.27 -35.71
CA GLY A 336 20.07 12.66 -35.89
C GLY A 336 19.25 13.12 -34.69
N LYS A 337 19.52 14.32 -34.19
CA LYS A 337 18.77 14.94 -33.09
C LYS A 337 18.36 16.36 -33.45
N ALA A 338 17.10 16.69 -33.20
CA ALA A 338 16.57 18.04 -33.31
C ALA A 338 15.92 18.45 -31.99
N VAL A 339 16.39 19.56 -31.42
CA VAL A 339 15.74 20.22 -30.28
C VAL A 339 14.73 21.22 -30.83
N ILE A 340 13.45 20.99 -30.57
CA ILE A 340 12.34 21.77 -31.10
C ILE A 340 11.76 22.59 -29.95
N SER A 341 11.82 23.92 -30.06
CA SER A 341 11.16 24.83 -29.12
C SER A 341 9.70 25.05 -29.51
N LEU A 342 8.81 25.10 -28.51
CA LEU A 342 7.35 25.26 -28.70
C LEU A 342 6.98 26.45 -29.62
N ASN A 343 7.74 27.54 -29.57
CA ASN A 343 7.44 28.78 -30.29
C ASN A 343 8.06 28.86 -31.69
N ASN A 344 8.92 27.91 -32.08
CA ASN A 344 9.73 28.01 -33.28
C ASN A 344 9.20 27.18 -34.46
N LEU A 345 8.36 26.18 -34.18
CA LEU A 345 7.84 25.27 -35.19
C LEU A 345 6.30 25.33 -35.21
N LEU A 346 5.75 25.47 -36.41
CA LEU A 346 4.32 25.32 -36.67
C LEU A 346 4.00 23.86 -37.04
N ASP A 347 2.79 23.42 -36.75
CA ASP A 347 2.31 22.13 -37.18
C ASP A 347 2.09 22.06 -38.71
N SER A 348 1.73 20.88 -39.21
CA SER A 348 1.43 20.65 -40.62
C SER A 348 0.31 21.54 -41.19
N ASP A 349 -0.56 22.09 -40.35
CA ASP A 349 -1.67 22.99 -40.74
C ASP A 349 -1.28 24.48 -40.66
N ASN A 350 -0.02 24.78 -40.33
CA ASN A 350 0.50 26.13 -40.13
C ASN A 350 -0.03 26.80 -38.84
N GLU A 351 -0.43 25.99 -37.85
CA GLU A 351 -0.83 26.46 -36.52
C GLU A 351 0.31 26.26 -35.51
N ALA A 352 0.39 27.13 -34.50
CA ALA A 352 1.38 26.98 -33.43
C ALA A 352 1.10 25.74 -32.57
N LEU A 353 2.16 25.08 -32.10
CA LEU A 353 2.01 23.93 -31.20
C LEU A 353 1.30 24.35 -29.90
N ALA A 354 0.18 23.70 -29.61
CA ALA A 354 -0.65 23.98 -28.45
C ALA A 354 -0.35 22.99 -27.32
N LEU A 355 -0.36 23.50 -26.07
CA LEU A 355 -0.34 22.63 -24.90
C LEU A 355 -1.63 21.80 -24.83
N GLY A 356 -1.51 20.56 -24.39
CA GLY A 356 -2.61 19.62 -24.18
C GLY A 356 -3.12 18.88 -25.41
N GLU A 357 -2.73 19.32 -26.61
CA GLU A 357 -3.03 18.63 -27.87
C GLU A 357 -2.12 17.40 -28.08
N LYS A 358 -2.62 16.39 -28.79
CA LYS A 358 -1.86 15.18 -29.16
C LYS A 358 -1.17 15.38 -30.50
N TYR A 359 0.13 15.14 -30.53
CA TYR A 359 0.95 15.24 -31.73
C TYR A 359 1.72 13.94 -32.01
N VAL A 360 2.15 13.79 -33.25
CA VAL A 360 3.07 12.77 -33.74
C VAL A 360 4.14 13.42 -34.61
N ALA A 361 5.33 12.83 -34.64
CA ALA A 361 6.41 13.25 -35.52
C ALA A 361 6.51 12.30 -36.71
N PHE A 362 6.76 12.87 -37.88
CA PHE A 362 7.14 12.15 -39.10
C PHE A 362 8.53 12.60 -39.53
N LEU A 363 9.29 11.67 -40.09
CA LEU A 363 10.59 11.93 -40.71
C LEU A 363 10.45 11.74 -42.22
N LEU A 364 10.65 12.81 -42.97
CA LEU A 364 10.77 12.78 -44.43
C LEU A 364 12.26 12.82 -44.80
N ILE A 365 12.71 11.77 -45.48
CA ILE A 365 14.08 11.64 -45.99
C ILE A 365 14.03 11.94 -47.48
N VAL A 366 14.73 13.01 -47.86
CA VAL A 366 14.90 13.41 -49.26
C VAL A 366 16.21 12.82 -49.78
N PHE A 367 16.14 11.94 -50.77
CA PHE A 367 17.33 11.29 -51.35
C PHE A 367 18.04 12.18 -52.38
N THR A 368 19.30 11.89 -52.66
CA THR A 368 20.04 12.53 -53.76
C THR A 368 19.58 11.96 -55.11
N GLU A 369 19.60 12.79 -56.16
CA GLU A 369 19.21 12.37 -57.52
C GLU A 369 20.06 11.22 -58.04
N ASP A 370 21.34 11.16 -57.65
CA ASP A 370 22.26 10.09 -58.06
C ASP A 370 21.87 8.76 -57.40
N TYR A 371 21.53 8.78 -56.11
CA TYR A 371 21.03 7.60 -55.41
C TYR A 371 19.69 7.11 -55.97
N LYS A 372 18.75 8.03 -56.23
CA LYS A 372 17.44 7.70 -56.82
C LYS A 372 17.55 7.01 -58.18
N LYS A 373 18.49 7.46 -59.02
CA LYS A 373 18.81 6.81 -60.31
C LYS A 373 19.41 5.42 -60.13
N GLU A 374 20.24 5.23 -59.11
CA GLU A 374 20.89 3.96 -58.80
C GLU A 374 19.88 2.90 -58.33
N ILE A 375 18.92 3.28 -57.47
CA ILE A 375 17.87 2.37 -56.99
C ILE A 375 16.62 2.35 -57.88
N ASN A 376 16.61 3.12 -58.98
CA ASN A 376 15.50 3.29 -59.91
C ASN A 376 14.15 3.59 -59.22
N THR A 377 14.18 4.40 -58.16
CA THR A 377 13.01 4.84 -57.39
C THR A 377 13.13 6.33 -57.13
N PHE A 378 12.16 7.11 -57.63
CA PHE A 378 12.18 8.57 -57.51
C PHE A 378 11.40 9.10 -56.30
N ASP A 379 10.67 8.22 -55.63
CA ASP A 379 9.87 8.55 -54.45
C ASP A 379 10.77 8.87 -53.24
N GLU A 380 10.36 9.83 -52.44
CA GLU A 380 10.99 10.10 -51.15
C GLU A 380 10.51 9.11 -50.08
N TYR A 381 11.31 8.94 -49.02
CA TYR A 381 10.92 8.07 -47.91
C TYR A 381 10.25 8.87 -46.79
N LEU A 382 9.01 8.50 -46.49
CA LEU A 382 8.29 8.97 -45.32
C LEU A 382 8.27 7.87 -44.25
N SER A 383 8.71 8.20 -43.04
CA SER A 383 8.62 7.30 -41.89
C SER A 383 7.16 7.03 -41.51
N VAL A 384 6.92 5.94 -40.80
CA VAL A 384 5.69 5.80 -40.00
C VAL A 384 5.73 6.84 -38.86
N ALA A 385 4.55 7.28 -38.43
CA ALA A 385 4.43 8.25 -37.34
C ALA A 385 5.10 7.74 -36.06
N SER A 386 5.70 8.66 -35.30
CA SER A 386 6.20 8.36 -33.95
C SER A 386 5.07 7.99 -32.99
N GLU A 387 5.44 7.54 -31.79
CA GLU A 387 4.48 7.45 -30.70
C GLU A 387 3.83 8.82 -30.43
N SER A 388 2.53 8.80 -30.16
CA SER A 388 1.75 10.01 -29.88
C SER A 388 2.22 10.64 -28.56
N PHE A 389 2.56 11.92 -28.57
CA PHE A 389 3.00 12.66 -27.39
C PHE A 389 2.11 13.88 -27.12
N ARG A 390 2.19 14.41 -25.90
CA ARG A 390 1.50 15.62 -25.47
C ARG A 390 2.48 16.56 -24.79
N LEU A 391 2.35 17.85 -25.07
CA LEU A 391 3.10 18.90 -24.40
C LEU A 391 2.20 19.47 -23.29
N THR A 392 2.60 19.31 -22.04
CA THR A 392 1.82 19.75 -20.87
C THR A 392 2.74 20.40 -19.86
N GLN A 393 2.30 21.48 -19.22
CA GLN A 393 3.04 22.12 -18.15
C GLN A 393 2.94 21.28 -16.87
N THR A 394 4.07 20.82 -16.33
CA THR A 394 4.08 20.09 -15.06
C THR A 394 3.93 21.07 -13.90
N LEU A 395 2.98 20.80 -13.00
CA LEU A 395 2.78 21.63 -11.80
C LEU A 395 3.94 21.44 -10.80
N ASN A 396 4.25 22.50 -10.04
CA ASN A 396 5.28 22.44 -9.01
C ASN A 396 4.86 21.50 -7.87
N GLU A 397 5.74 20.56 -7.52
CA GLU A 397 5.56 19.66 -6.38
C GLU A 397 5.59 20.42 -5.04
N ALA A 398 4.83 19.92 -4.06
CA ALA A 398 4.88 20.43 -2.69
C ALA A 398 6.11 19.90 -1.95
N LYS A 399 6.79 20.78 -1.20
CA LYS A 399 7.99 20.46 -0.42
C LYS A 399 7.85 20.91 1.03
N ASN A 400 8.68 20.31 1.90
CA ASN A 400 8.78 20.61 3.33
C ASN A 400 7.42 20.48 4.03
N ILE A 401 6.82 19.29 3.94
CA ILE A 401 5.60 18.98 4.69
C ILE A 401 5.97 18.83 6.16
N ILE A 402 5.56 19.77 6.99
CA ILE A 402 5.89 19.84 8.41
C ILE A 402 4.60 19.72 9.22
N SER A 403 4.61 18.85 10.22
CA SER A 403 3.56 18.83 11.24
C SER A 403 3.93 19.78 12.38
N SER A 404 2.99 20.63 12.79
CA SER A 404 3.10 21.46 13.98
C SER A 404 2.05 21.06 14.99
N LYS A 405 2.47 20.86 16.24
CA LYS A 405 1.55 20.77 17.38
C LYS A 405 1.37 22.18 17.91
N THR A 406 0.17 22.74 17.82
CA THR A 406 -0.10 24.07 18.35
C THR A 406 -0.05 24.01 19.88
N GLY A 407 1.04 24.48 20.47
CA GLY A 407 1.23 24.41 21.91
C GLY A 407 2.37 25.30 22.37
N SER A 408 2.14 26.62 22.37
CA SER A 408 2.82 27.58 23.26
C SER A 408 2.32 29.00 22.97
N GLN A 409 1.49 29.56 23.87
CA GLN A 409 1.88 30.67 24.72
C GLN A 409 0.78 31.00 25.73
N GLU A 410 1.24 31.35 26.93
CA GLU A 410 0.49 31.81 28.08
C GLU A 410 -0.22 33.13 27.75
N GLU A 411 -1.55 33.15 27.83
CA GLU A 411 -2.27 34.33 28.31
C GLU A 411 -3.34 33.84 29.28
N GLU A 412 -3.15 34.16 30.55
CA GLU A 412 -4.18 34.10 31.58
C GLU A 412 -5.37 34.94 31.13
N SER A 413 -6.46 34.29 30.76
CA SER A 413 -7.77 34.91 30.85
C SER A 413 -8.79 33.83 31.23
N ASP A 414 -9.47 34.09 32.34
CA ASP A 414 -10.64 33.38 32.81
C ASP A 414 -11.71 33.37 31.72
N ASP A 415 -11.85 32.24 31.02
CA ASP A 415 -13.17 31.70 30.67
C ASP A 415 -13.02 30.26 30.16
N ASN A 416 -13.78 29.37 30.79
CA ASN A 416 -13.85 27.93 30.51
C ASN A 416 -14.33 27.68 29.08
N TYR A 417 -13.42 27.55 28.09
CA TYR A 417 -13.54 26.68 26.90
C TYR A 417 -12.22 26.79 26.10
N ARG A 418 -11.20 26.03 26.50
CA ARG A 418 -9.93 25.94 25.75
C ARG A 418 -10.12 25.03 24.54
N LYS A 419 -10.05 25.57 23.32
CA LYS A 419 -10.04 24.78 22.07
C LYS A 419 -8.68 24.06 21.95
N ALA A 420 -8.73 22.73 21.99
CA ALA A 420 -7.58 21.81 21.94
C ALA A 420 -6.80 21.86 20.60
N PRO A 421 -5.53 21.42 20.56
CA PRO A 421 -4.72 21.45 19.34
C PRO A 421 -5.00 20.25 18.44
N LEU A 422 -5.60 20.52 17.28
CA LEU A 422 -5.58 19.58 16.16
C LEU A 422 -4.18 19.61 15.54
N THR A 423 -3.69 18.47 15.04
CA THR A 423 -2.40 18.45 14.32
C THR A 423 -2.56 19.33 13.08
N GLU A 424 -1.82 20.43 13.01
CA GLU A 424 -1.81 21.30 11.83
C GLU A 424 -0.62 20.91 10.95
N PHE A 425 -0.85 20.82 9.65
CA PHE A 425 0.20 20.58 8.67
C PHE A 425 0.44 21.85 7.88
N SER A 426 1.70 22.12 7.55
CA SER A 426 2.05 23.17 6.61
C SER A 426 3.06 22.68 5.60
N PHE A 427 2.97 23.19 4.38
CA PHE A 427 3.90 22.87 3.30
C PHE A 427 4.16 24.10 2.44
N THR A 428 5.21 24.02 1.62
CA THR A 428 5.64 25.10 0.73
C THR A 428 5.61 24.65 -0.72
N VAL A 429 5.16 25.54 -1.59
CA VAL A 429 5.16 25.32 -3.05
C VAL A 429 5.81 26.50 -3.73
N LYS A 430 6.66 26.23 -4.73
CA LYS A 430 7.25 27.29 -5.54
C LYS A 430 6.14 28.00 -6.33
N LYS A 431 6.10 29.34 -6.23
CA LYS A 431 5.12 30.14 -6.96
C LYS A 431 5.34 29.98 -8.48
N ASP A 432 4.25 29.75 -9.21
CA ASP A 432 4.24 29.79 -10.67
C ASP A 432 3.58 31.11 -11.11
N ASP A 433 4.32 31.96 -11.82
CA ASP A 433 3.83 33.28 -12.22
C ASP A 433 2.78 33.21 -13.35
N ASN A 434 2.69 32.07 -14.05
CA ASN A 434 1.78 31.87 -15.18
C ASN A 434 0.43 31.27 -14.78
N ILE A 435 0.27 30.83 -13.52
CA ILE A 435 -0.95 30.19 -13.03
C ILE A 435 -1.49 30.97 -11.84
N LYS A 436 -2.77 31.35 -11.88
CA LYS A 436 -3.42 31.94 -10.70
C LYS A 436 -3.40 30.92 -9.56
N PRO A 437 -2.96 31.27 -8.34
CA PRO A 437 -2.96 30.33 -7.20
C PRO A 437 -4.33 29.71 -6.92
N SER A 438 -5.43 30.38 -7.28
CA SER A 438 -6.80 29.88 -7.14
C SER A 438 -7.20 28.81 -8.17
N ALA A 439 -6.39 28.58 -9.21
CA ALA A 439 -6.64 27.57 -10.24
C ALA A 439 -5.98 26.22 -9.91
N ILE A 440 -5.16 26.17 -8.86
CA ILE A 440 -4.52 24.96 -8.35
C ILE A 440 -5.17 24.62 -7.01
N ASP A 441 -5.67 23.39 -6.92
CA ASP A 441 -6.15 22.79 -5.68
C ASP A 441 -5.05 21.88 -5.14
N TYR A 442 -4.59 22.15 -3.92
CA TYR A 442 -3.60 21.32 -3.26
C TYR A 442 -4.32 20.33 -2.35
N ARG A 443 -4.42 19.09 -2.79
CA ARG A 443 -5.13 18.03 -2.06
C ARG A 443 -4.19 17.32 -1.12
N PHE A 444 -4.46 17.44 0.17
CA PHE A 444 -3.73 16.77 1.22
C PHE A 444 -4.37 15.42 1.54
N ILE A 445 -3.57 14.37 1.50
CA ILE A 445 -3.97 12.98 1.66
C ILE A 445 -3.16 12.37 2.80
N LEU A 446 -3.80 11.61 3.67
CA LEU A 446 -3.16 10.86 4.75
C LEU A 446 -3.16 9.38 4.38
N LEU A 447 -1.97 8.81 4.19
CA LEU A 447 -1.82 7.37 3.92
C LEU A 447 -1.54 6.63 5.24
N PRO A 448 -2.33 5.62 5.62
CA PRO A 448 -2.04 4.77 6.77
C PRO A 448 -0.64 4.15 6.65
N TYR A 449 0.14 4.20 7.73
CA TYR A 449 1.43 3.54 7.81
C TYR A 449 1.34 2.33 8.73
N PRO A 450 1.03 1.13 8.19
CA PRO A 450 0.86 -0.09 8.95
C PRO A 450 2.20 -0.57 9.54
N ASP A 451 2.17 -1.09 10.77
CA ASP A 451 3.38 -1.62 11.40
C ASP A 451 3.81 -2.98 10.81
N ASP A 452 2.87 -3.75 10.24
CA ASP A 452 2.99 -5.19 9.92
C ASP A 452 2.58 -5.58 8.47
N LEU A 453 2.44 -4.65 7.52
CA LEU A 453 2.17 -5.05 6.14
C LEU A 453 3.45 -5.66 5.52
N LEU A 454 3.34 -6.93 5.13
CA LEU A 454 4.33 -7.62 4.30
C LEU A 454 4.15 -7.15 2.87
N THR A 455 4.61 -5.93 2.57
CA THR A 455 4.72 -5.44 1.21
C THR A 455 5.82 -6.21 0.51
N ASP A 456 5.46 -6.82 -0.62
CA ASP A 456 6.42 -7.53 -1.46
C ASP A 456 7.32 -6.46 -2.11
N VAL A 457 8.48 -6.20 -1.50
CA VAL A 457 9.54 -5.25 -1.95
C VAL A 457 9.90 -5.47 -3.43
N GLU A 458 9.53 -6.62 -4.00
CA GLU A 458 9.70 -6.98 -5.39
C GLU A 458 8.98 -6.05 -6.38
N LEU A 459 7.80 -5.49 -6.08
CA LEU A 459 7.00 -4.72 -7.07
C LEU A 459 7.77 -3.52 -7.67
N ASN A 460 8.59 -2.86 -6.85
CA ASN A 460 9.36 -1.68 -7.23
C ASN A 460 10.69 -2.00 -7.91
N THR A 461 11.08 -3.27 -8.00
CA THR A 461 12.36 -3.70 -8.61
C THR A 461 12.18 -4.71 -9.73
N ILE A 462 10.93 -5.07 -10.07
CA ILE A 462 10.64 -6.05 -11.13
C ILE A 462 11.09 -5.56 -12.51
N GLU A 463 11.00 -4.26 -12.81
CA GLU A 463 11.40 -3.71 -14.11
C GLU A 463 12.91 -3.88 -14.31
N GLU A 464 13.69 -3.40 -13.33
CA GLU A 464 15.14 -3.49 -13.31
C GLU A 464 15.61 -4.94 -13.20
N ARG A 465 14.90 -5.82 -12.46
CA ARG A 465 15.22 -7.26 -12.38
C ARG A 465 15.01 -7.98 -13.71
N ILE A 466 13.93 -7.69 -14.43
CA ILE A 466 13.69 -8.28 -15.75
C ILE A 466 14.77 -7.82 -16.73
N GLU A 467 15.07 -6.53 -16.75
CA GLU A 467 16.11 -5.98 -17.62
C GLU A 467 17.50 -6.55 -17.29
N VAL A 468 17.84 -6.69 -16.02
CA VAL A 468 19.08 -7.35 -15.57
C VAL A 468 19.13 -8.82 -15.98
N LEU A 469 18.02 -9.56 -15.86
CA LEU A 469 17.99 -10.98 -16.22
C LEU A 469 18.13 -11.19 -17.73
N GLU A 470 17.46 -10.38 -18.54
CA GLU A 470 17.58 -10.45 -20.00
C GLU A 470 18.99 -10.06 -20.48
N LEU A 471 19.57 -8.97 -19.95
CA LEU A 471 20.94 -8.59 -20.30
C LEU A 471 21.95 -9.67 -19.88
N LYS A 472 21.69 -10.40 -18.79
CA LYS A 472 22.49 -11.56 -18.39
C LYS A 472 22.30 -12.75 -19.34
N GLU A 473 21.10 -13.00 -19.82
CA GLU A 473 20.82 -14.03 -20.82
C GLU A 473 21.48 -13.71 -22.16
N GLU A 474 21.38 -12.46 -22.63
CA GLU A 474 22.05 -11.97 -23.84
C GLU A 474 23.58 -12.07 -23.73
N LEU A 475 24.15 -11.78 -22.55
CA LEU A 475 25.57 -12.02 -22.29
C LEU A 475 25.94 -13.50 -22.41
N THR A 476 25.07 -14.40 -21.95
CA THR A 476 25.30 -15.84 -22.02
C THR A 476 25.32 -16.31 -23.48
N ILE A 477 24.40 -15.81 -24.32
CA ILE A 477 24.36 -16.09 -25.76
C ILE A 477 25.67 -15.65 -26.43
N TYR A 478 26.16 -14.45 -26.13
CA TYR A 478 27.42 -13.97 -26.70
C TYR A 478 28.65 -14.73 -26.17
N ASP A 479 28.65 -15.13 -24.90
CA ASP A 479 29.71 -15.98 -24.35
C ASP A 479 29.76 -17.36 -25.04
N ASP A 480 28.60 -17.96 -25.31
CA ASP A 480 28.48 -19.22 -26.04
C ASP A 480 28.93 -19.08 -27.51
N GLU A 481 28.52 -18.01 -28.19
CA GLU A 481 28.94 -17.72 -29.58
C GLU A 481 30.46 -17.51 -29.68
N ILE A 482 31.04 -16.75 -28.75
CA ILE A 482 32.50 -16.54 -28.67
C ILE A 482 33.21 -17.86 -28.41
N SER A 483 32.68 -18.70 -27.52
CA SER A 483 33.25 -20.02 -27.22
C SER A 483 33.25 -20.91 -28.47
N TYR A 484 32.11 -21.02 -29.15
CA TYR A 484 31.95 -21.79 -30.39
C TYR A 484 32.93 -21.32 -31.49
N LEU A 485 32.98 -20.02 -31.75
CA LEU A 485 33.87 -19.46 -32.77
C LEU A 485 35.35 -19.62 -32.41
N ASN A 486 35.73 -19.59 -31.13
CA ASN A 486 37.11 -19.87 -30.71
C ASN A 486 37.48 -21.35 -30.89
N GLU A 487 36.53 -22.27 -30.67
CA GLU A 487 36.71 -23.68 -30.98
C GLU A 487 36.87 -23.90 -32.49
N GLU A 488 36.03 -23.26 -33.31
CA GLU A 488 36.14 -23.26 -34.78
C GLU A 488 37.50 -22.72 -35.25
N ILE A 489 37.97 -21.60 -34.69
CA ILE A 489 39.30 -21.05 -34.96
C ILE A 489 40.41 -22.04 -34.59
N THR A 490 40.27 -22.77 -33.49
CA THR A 490 41.25 -23.77 -33.03
C THR A 490 41.31 -24.96 -33.99
N ASN A 491 40.15 -25.44 -34.43
CA ASN A 491 40.04 -26.51 -35.42
C ASN A 491 40.63 -26.09 -36.77
N LEU A 492 40.27 -24.90 -37.28
CA LEU A 492 40.82 -24.35 -38.52
C LEU A 492 42.34 -24.16 -38.45
N ASN A 493 42.88 -23.68 -37.32
CA ASN A 493 44.33 -23.57 -37.13
C ASN A 493 45.01 -24.95 -37.14
N THR A 494 44.38 -25.97 -36.57
CA THR A 494 44.89 -27.35 -36.57
C THR A 494 44.91 -27.95 -37.97
N GLU A 495 43.83 -27.78 -38.74
CA GLU A 495 43.76 -28.22 -40.14
C GLU A 495 44.75 -27.49 -41.05
N ILE A 496 44.92 -26.18 -40.86
CA ILE A 496 45.94 -25.38 -41.56
C ILE A 496 47.35 -25.90 -41.24
N ALA A 497 47.64 -26.25 -39.97
CA ALA A 497 48.93 -26.79 -39.57
C ALA A 497 49.19 -28.18 -40.18
N GLN A 498 48.19 -29.05 -40.24
CA GLN A 498 48.26 -30.36 -40.88
C GLN A 498 48.52 -30.24 -42.39
N LEU A 499 47.76 -29.39 -43.09
CA LEU A 499 47.91 -29.16 -44.53
C LEU A 499 49.26 -28.50 -44.90
N ASN A 500 49.79 -27.61 -44.05
CA ASN A 500 51.15 -27.07 -44.23
C ASN A 500 52.24 -28.16 -44.09
N ASN A 501 52.05 -29.13 -43.19
CA ASN A 501 52.95 -30.26 -43.03
C ASN A 501 52.84 -31.31 -44.16
N GLU A 502 51.66 -31.47 -44.75
CA GLU A 502 51.43 -32.39 -45.89
C GLU A 502 51.95 -31.81 -47.21
N SER A 503 51.72 -30.52 -47.45
CA SER A 503 52.18 -29.80 -48.65
C SER A 503 53.71 -29.67 -48.75
N SER A 504 54.43 -29.77 -47.62
CA SER A 504 55.90 -29.79 -47.58
C SER A 504 56.52 -31.16 -47.82
N LYS A 505 55.72 -32.24 -47.83
CA LYS A 505 56.18 -33.64 -47.99
C LYS A 505 55.80 -34.28 -49.34
N THR A 506 54.87 -33.72 -50.09
CA THR A 506 54.36 -34.29 -51.35
C THR A 506 55.23 -33.91 -52.56
N LYS A 507 55.66 -34.90 -53.36
CA LYS A 507 56.40 -34.68 -54.63
C LYS A 507 55.50 -34.63 -55.87
N ASN A 508 54.17 -34.83 -55.70
CA ASN A 508 53.20 -34.90 -56.78
C ASN A 508 52.52 -33.53 -57.01
N PRO A 509 52.66 -32.90 -58.19
CA PRO A 509 52.21 -31.52 -58.42
C PRO A 509 50.68 -31.30 -58.35
N ALA A 510 49.86 -32.31 -58.72
CA ALA A 510 48.39 -32.18 -58.68
C ALA A 510 47.82 -32.22 -57.24
N GLU A 511 48.43 -33.00 -56.35
CA GLU A 511 48.06 -33.06 -54.93
C GLU A 511 48.50 -31.78 -54.20
N ALA A 512 49.65 -31.20 -54.60
CA ALA A 512 50.14 -29.94 -54.06
C ALA A 512 49.23 -28.74 -54.39
N ASP A 513 48.67 -28.67 -55.60
CA ASP A 513 47.74 -27.59 -55.98
C ASP A 513 46.38 -27.70 -55.27
N THR A 514 45.88 -28.93 -55.08
CA THR A 514 44.63 -29.17 -54.33
C THR A 514 44.79 -28.81 -52.84
N ALA A 515 45.95 -29.14 -52.23
CA ALA A 515 46.27 -28.75 -50.87
C ALA A 515 46.42 -27.22 -50.71
N LYS A 516 47.01 -26.53 -51.69
CA LYS A 516 47.09 -25.06 -51.70
C LYS A 516 45.73 -24.38 -51.81
N GLN A 517 44.81 -24.90 -52.62
CA GLN A 517 43.45 -24.37 -52.71
C GLN A 517 42.67 -24.54 -51.40
N LYS A 518 42.73 -25.72 -50.76
CA LYS A 518 42.14 -25.94 -49.42
C LYS A 518 42.76 -25.06 -48.35
N LEU A 519 44.07 -24.84 -48.41
CA LEU A 519 44.76 -23.94 -47.49
C LEU A 519 44.27 -22.49 -47.65
N ALA A 520 44.03 -22.04 -48.88
CA ALA A 520 43.50 -20.71 -49.15
C ALA A 520 42.06 -20.54 -48.66
N SER A 521 41.21 -21.56 -48.85
CA SER A 521 39.83 -21.54 -48.32
C SER A 521 39.79 -21.54 -46.79
N PHE A 522 40.61 -22.36 -46.13
CA PHE A 522 40.66 -22.37 -44.66
C PHE A 522 41.28 -21.10 -44.06
N LYS A 523 42.25 -20.48 -44.73
CA LYS A 523 42.74 -19.15 -44.32
C LYS A 523 41.66 -18.07 -44.45
N THR A 524 40.82 -18.15 -45.47
CA THR A 524 39.68 -17.23 -45.66
C THR A 524 38.65 -17.44 -44.55
N ALA A 525 38.23 -18.69 -44.30
CA ALA A 525 37.33 -19.05 -43.21
C ALA A 525 37.88 -18.65 -41.84
N LEU A 526 39.17 -18.82 -41.60
CA LEU A 526 39.84 -18.38 -40.36
C LEU A 526 39.77 -16.86 -40.18
N THR A 527 39.90 -16.10 -41.27
CA THR A 527 39.84 -14.64 -41.24
C THR A 527 38.40 -14.18 -40.96
N GLU A 528 37.42 -14.85 -41.55
CA GLU A 528 36.00 -14.60 -41.32
C GLU A 528 35.57 -14.95 -39.89
N ALA A 529 35.96 -16.12 -39.37
CA ALA A 529 35.69 -16.53 -37.99
C ALA A 529 36.31 -15.56 -36.97
N LYS A 530 37.54 -15.09 -37.21
CA LYS A 530 38.17 -14.04 -36.38
C LYS A 530 37.43 -12.71 -36.42
N ALA A 531 36.92 -12.31 -37.59
CA ALA A 531 36.11 -11.10 -37.73
C ALA A 531 34.77 -11.24 -36.96
N ARG A 532 34.11 -12.40 -37.03
CA ARG A 532 32.90 -12.70 -36.27
C ARG A 532 33.14 -12.67 -34.76
N VAL A 533 34.26 -13.23 -34.27
CA VAL A 533 34.65 -13.13 -32.85
C VAL A 533 34.85 -11.67 -32.43
N ALA A 534 35.49 -10.85 -33.26
CA ALA A 534 35.69 -9.44 -32.95
C ALA A 534 34.34 -8.68 -32.83
N ILE A 535 33.39 -8.96 -33.72
CA ILE A 535 32.04 -8.39 -33.69
C ILE A 535 31.28 -8.85 -32.45
N ALA A 536 31.29 -10.15 -32.13
CA ALA A 536 30.62 -10.71 -30.95
C ALA A 536 31.20 -10.14 -29.65
N LYS A 537 32.54 -9.99 -29.55
CA LYS A 537 33.19 -9.33 -28.41
C LYS A 537 32.81 -7.85 -28.28
N GLU A 538 32.71 -7.12 -29.40
CA GLU A 538 32.28 -5.72 -29.38
C GLU A 538 30.83 -5.59 -28.90
N GLN A 539 29.95 -6.51 -29.30
CA GLN A 539 28.56 -6.57 -28.84
C GLN A 539 28.49 -6.94 -27.35
N GLN A 540 29.24 -7.94 -26.90
CA GLN A 540 29.32 -8.33 -25.50
C GLN A 540 29.74 -7.17 -24.58
N VAL A 541 30.74 -6.37 -24.99
CA VAL A 541 31.20 -5.20 -24.23
C VAL A 541 30.09 -4.13 -24.12
N LYS A 542 29.27 -3.95 -25.16
CA LYS A 542 28.13 -3.02 -25.12
C LYS A 542 27.07 -3.49 -24.15
N VAL A 543 26.69 -4.77 -24.20
CA VAL A 543 25.71 -5.36 -23.27
C VAL A 543 26.21 -5.29 -21.82
N LYS A 544 27.51 -5.55 -21.56
CA LYS A 544 28.10 -5.36 -20.21
C LYS A 544 28.04 -3.90 -19.74
N ALA A 545 28.26 -2.95 -20.63
CA ALA A 545 28.19 -1.53 -20.31
C ALA A 545 26.74 -1.08 -20.05
N GLU A 546 25.76 -1.64 -20.77
CA GLU A 546 24.33 -1.41 -20.52
C GLU A 546 23.89 -2.05 -19.19
N LEU A 547 24.28 -3.30 -18.91
CA LEU A 547 24.02 -3.96 -17.63
C LEU A 547 24.53 -3.14 -16.44
N LYS A 548 25.77 -2.64 -16.53
CA LYS A 548 26.35 -1.81 -15.48
C LYS A 548 25.57 -0.51 -15.26
N LYS A 549 25.07 0.12 -16.33
CA LYS A 549 24.26 1.34 -16.23
C LYS A 549 22.90 1.06 -15.57
N VAL A 550 22.28 -0.07 -15.89
CA VAL A 550 21.01 -0.51 -15.28
C VAL A 550 21.22 -0.86 -13.80
N GLU A 551 22.33 -1.51 -13.46
CA GLU A 551 22.71 -1.80 -12.07
C GLU A 551 23.00 -0.53 -11.25
N GLU A 552 23.59 0.50 -11.87
CA GLU A 552 23.83 1.80 -11.25
C GLU A 552 22.57 2.67 -11.15
N SER A 553 21.54 2.40 -11.98
CA SER A 553 20.26 3.11 -11.96
C SER A 553 19.22 2.47 -11.05
N PHE A 554 19.57 1.45 -10.25
CA PHE A 554 18.63 0.83 -9.31
C PHE A 554 17.97 1.91 -8.43
N PRO A 555 16.64 1.89 -8.28
CA PRO A 555 15.94 2.87 -7.47
C PRO A 555 16.51 2.87 -6.05
N LYS A 556 16.73 4.08 -5.52
CA LYS A 556 17.22 4.26 -4.16
C LYS A 556 16.25 3.57 -3.19
N PRO A 557 16.75 2.98 -2.09
CA PRO A 557 15.87 2.33 -1.12
C PRO A 557 14.84 3.33 -0.59
N ILE A 558 13.56 3.04 -0.87
CA ILE A 558 12.42 3.82 -0.42
C ILE A 558 12.34 3.72 1.11
N LYS A 559 12.27 4.88 1.78
CA LYS A 559 12.19 4.95 3.25
C LYS A 559 10.87 4.37 3.77
N ASN A 560 9.78 4.62 3.07
CA ASN A 560 8.44 4.15 3.41
C ASN A 560 8.11 2.79 2.77
N ASN A 561 9.01 1.82 2.88
CA ASN A 561 8.84 0.50 2.26
C ASN A 561 7.65 -0.33 2.80
N LYS A 562 7.13 -0.01 3.98
CA LYS A 562 5.93 -0.63 4.57
C LYS A 562 4.61 0.00 4.12
N ALA A 563 4.69 1.12 3.40
CA ALA A 563 3.49 1.73 2.83
C ALA A 563 3.00 0.89 1.65
N PHE A 564 1.69 0.86 1.49
CA PHE A 564 1.01 0.22 0.37
C PHE A 564 1.26 0.98 -0.94
N PHE A 565 0.92 0.39 -2.08
CA PHE A 565 1.23 0.96 -3.38
C PHE A 565 0.47 2.29 -3.61
N PHE A 566 1.21 3.38 -3.89
CA PHE A 566 0.63 4.70 -4.13
C PHE A 566 1.36 5.46 -5.24
N ASN A 567 0.64 6.06 -6.17
CA ASN A 567 1.21 6.80 -7.29
C ASN A 567 0.33 7.99 -7.70
N LEU A 568 0.80 8.77 -8.68
CA LEU A 568 0.08 9.95 -9.19
C LEU A 568 -1.31 9.61 -9.72
N ASN A 569 -1.44 8.53 -10.51
CA ASN A 569 -2.71 8.12 -11.10
C ASN A 569 -3.74 7.74 -10.02
N LEU A 570 -3.31 7.06 -8.96
CA LEU A 570 -4.13 6.75 -7.79
C LEU A 570 -4.54 8.03 -7.06
N ALA A 571 -3.59 8.93 -6.79
CA ALA A 571 -3.84 10.19 -6.08
C ALA A 571 -4.89 11.07 -6.78
N GLU A 572 -4.87 11.12 -8.11
CA GLU A 572 -5.84 11.89 -8.91
C GLU A 572 -7.28 11.39 -8.79
N ASN A 573 -7.46 10.10 -8.53
CA ASN A 573 -8.75 9.41 -8.50
C ASN A 573 -9.28 9.20 -7.07
N ILE A 574 -8.64 9.77 -6.05
CA ILE A 574 -9.15 9.73 -4.68
C ILE A 574 -10.44 10.55 -4.59
N PRO A 575 -11.52 10.00 -3.99
CA PRO A 575 -12.78 10.72 -3.78
C PRO A 575 -12.61 11.97 -2.91
N ALA A 576 -13.44 13.00 -3.15
CA ALA A 576 -13.41 14.27 -2.41
C ALA A 576 -13.59 14.14 -0.89
N GLY A 577 -14.19 13.04 -0.42
CA GLY A 577 -14.32 12.76 1.02
C GLY A 577 -13.02 12.29 1.68
N ASN A 578 -12.01 11.88 0.90
CA ASN A 578 -10.81 11.19 1.39
C ASN A 578 -9.55 12.05 1.25
N TYR A 579 -9.69 13.36 0.99
CA TYR A 579 -8.61 14.34 1.01
C TYR A 579 -9.09 15.68 1.56
N ILE A 580 -8.14 16.53 1.97
CA ILE A 580 -8.40 17.90 2.45
C ILE A 580 -7.78 18.89 1.46
N SER A 581 -8.56 19.83 0.94
CA SER A 581 -8.02 20.94 0.16
C SER A 581 -7.29 21.93 1.09
N ALA A 582 -6.01 22.20 0.81
CA ALA A 582 -5.19 23.08 1.62
C ALA A 582 -5.60 24.55 1.46
N SER A 583 -5.49 25.32 2.55
CA SER A 583 -5.80 26.74 2.55
C SER A 583 -4.54 27.59 2.47
N HIS A 584 -4.59 28.69 1.70
CA HIS A 584 -3.45 29.59 1.58
C HIS A 584 -3.19 30.35 2.89
N SER A 585 -1.94 30.34 3.38
CA SER A 585 -1.59 30.99 4.64
C SER A 585 -1.55 32.52 4.47
N LYS A 586 -2.50 33.23 5.07
CA LYS A 586 -2.53 34.72 5.05
C LYS A 586 -1.35 35.38 5.78
N LYS A 587 -0.49 34.61 6.48
CA LYS A 587 0.59 35.14 7.35
C LYS A 587 1.97 35.24 6.67
N SER A 588 2.14 34.80 5.43
CA SER A 588 3.45 34.76 4.75
C SER A 588 3.46 35.55 3.45
N GLU A 589 3.24 36.87 3.52
CA GLU A 589 3.40 37.79 2.38
C GLU A 589 4.86 38.18 2.08
N LYS A 590 5.87 37.63 2.79
CA LYS A 590 7.26 38.16 2.75
C LYS A 590 8.36 37.27 2.17
N VAL A 591 8.04 36.23 1.39
CA VAL A 591 9.06 35.56 0.54
C VAL A 591 8.47 35.36 -0.86
N GLU A 592 8.84 36.23 -1.82
CA GLU A 592 8.25 36.32 -3.17
C GLU A 592 8.28 35.04 -4.00
N THR A 593 9.05 34.01 -3.60
CA THR A 593 9.31 32.80 -4.39
C THR A 593 8.58 31.54 -3.93
N ASN A 594 8.15 31.44 -2.66
CA ASN A 594 7.52 30.24 -2.12
C ASN A 594 6.21 30.57 -1.39
N LEU A 595 5.11 29.94 -1.81
CA LEU A 595 3.80 30.05 -1.17
C LEU A 595 3.68 29.02 -0.06
N LYS A 596 3.20 29.45 1.12
CA LYS A 596 2.92 28.56 2.25
C LYS A 596 1.42 28.22 2.31
N TYR A 597 1.13 26.95 2.54
CA TYR A 597 -0.22 26.44 2.73
C TYR A 597 -0.34 25.78 4.09
N ASP A 598 -1.49 26.00 4.74
CA ASP A 598 -1.82 25.43 6.04
C ASP A 598 -3.06 24.53 5.92
N ILE A 599 -3.01 23.39 6.60
CA ILE A 599 -4.07 22.38 6.65
C ILE A 599 -4.43 22.14 8.10
N LYS A 600 -5.74 22.16 8.36
CA LYS A 600 -6.31 21.82 9.67
C LYS A 600 -6.98 20.47 9.56
N ILE A 601 -6.55 19.53 10.40
CA ILE A 601 -7.22 18.24 10.55
C ILE A 601 -8.45 18.47 11.42
N GLU A 602 -9.61 17.95 10.99
CA GLU A 602 -10.86 18.01 11.75
C GLU A 602 -11.17 16.62 12.35
N PRO A 603 -12.03 16.51 13.38
CA PRO A 603 -12.43 15.21 13.92
C PRO A 603 -13.10 14.27 12.91
N THR A 604 -13.66 14.84 11.83
CA THR A 604 -14.28 14.10 10.72
C THR A 604 -13.29 13.77 9.60
N THR A 605 -12.02 14.16 9.72
CA THR A 605 -10.99 13.82 8.72
C THR A 605 -10.77 12.32 8.69
N THR A 606 -10.70 11.79 7.48
CA THR A 606 -10.41 10.38 7.21
C THR A 606 -9.03 10.20 6.58
N ASP A 607 -8.58 8.96 6.51
CA ASP A 607 -7.48 8.55 5.65
C ASP A 607 -7.91 8.50 4.16
N ASN A 608 -6.98 8.12 3.28
CA ASN A 608 -7.20 7.96 1.83
C ASN A 608 -8.25 6.90 1.46
N PHE A 609 -8.59 5.99 2.38
CA PHE A 609 -9.61 4.96 2.20
C PHE A 609 -10.98 5.37 2.76
N GLY A 610 -11.06 6.52 3.43
CA GLY A 610 -12.30 7.03 4.02
C GLY A 610 -12.55 6.55 5.45
N ASN A 611 -11.53 5.98 6.12
CA ASN A 611 -11.65 5.57 7.52
C ASN A 611 -11.28 6.71 8.45
N PRO A 612 -11.96 6.86 9.60
CA PRO A 612 -11.55 7.80 10.64
C PRO A 612 -10.11 7.53 11.10
N LEU A 613 -9.36 8.61 11.36
CA LEU A 613 -7.98 8.50 11.85
C LEU A 613 -7.93 7.86 13.25
N VAL A 614 -6.99 6.94 13.46
CA VAL A 614 -6.85 6.15 14.69
C VAL A 614 -5.76 6.73 15.59
N GLU A 615 -6.11 6.92 16.87
CA GLU A 615 -5.20 7.45 17.89
C GLU A 615 -3.88 6.66 17.97
N LYS A 616 -2.75 7.37 18.05
CA LYS A 616 -1.37 6.82 18.12
C LYS A 616 -0.91 6.03 16.89
N LYS A 617 -1.69 5.96 15.80
CA LYS A 617 -1.22 5.39 14.53
C LYS A 617 -0.42 6.39 13.72
N LYS A 618 0.45 5.87 12.86
CA LYS A 618 1.28 6.66 11.95
C LYS A 618 0.60 6.82 10.60
N TYR A 619 0.71 8.01 10.02
CA TYR A 619 0.21 8.34 8.69
C TYR A 619 1.28 9.09 7.91
N ILE A 620 1.43 8.80 6.61
CA ILE A 620 2.31 9.57 5.71
C ILE A 620 1.48 10.71 5.12
N PRO A 621 1.88 11.97 5.33
CA PRO A 621 1.22 13.11 4.72
C PRO A 621 1.69 13.28 3.26
N VAL A 622 0.73 13.39 2.34
CA VAL A 622 0.99 13.52 0.90
C VAL A 622 0.19 14.68 0.33
N VAL A 623 0.79 15.44 -0.58
CA VAL A 623 0.14 16.57 -1.26
C VAL A 623 0.14 16.33 -2.76
N LEU A 624 -1.06 16.32 -3.34
CA LEU A 624 -1.26 16.36 -4.78
C LEU A 624 -1.51 17.80 -5.21
N SER A 625 -0.67 18.31 -6.11
CA SER A 625 -0.91 19.57 -6.82
C SER A 625 -1.82 19.29 -8.00
N PHE A 626 -3.09 19.66 -7.89
CA PHE A 626 -4.13 19.34 -8.85
C PHE A 626 -4.61 20.60 -9.58
N PHE A 627 -4.60 20.59 -10.91
CA PHE A 627 -5.20 21.69 -11.68
C PHE A 627 -6.74 21.62 -11.63
N ASN A 628 -7.37 22.63 -11.02
CA ASN A 628 -8.83 22.71 -10.85
C ASN A 628 -9.47 23.85 -11.67
N GLY A 629 -8.80 24.29 -12.75
CA GLY A 629 -9.33 25.28 -13.69
C GLY A 629 -10.35 24.68 -14.68
N ASN A 630 -10.68 25.44 -15.75
CA ASN A 630 -11.65 24.98 -16.74
C ASN A 630 -11.19 23.70 -17.48
N GLU A 631 -12.14 22.91 -18.00
CA GLU A 631 -11.84 21.64 -18.69
C GLU A 631 -10.92 21.82 -19.90
N ILE A 632 -11.09 22.92 -20.65
CA ILE A 632 -10.28 23.25 -21.84
C ILE A 632 -8.80 23.47 -21.48
N SER A 633 -8.51 23.96 -20.28
CA SER A 633 -7.15 24.21 -19.81
C SER A 633 -6.60 23.03 -19.03
N LYS A 634 -7.46 22.14 -18.51
CA LYS A 634 -7.03 20.95 -17.75
C LYS A 634 -6.12 20.03 -18.57
N SER A 635 -6.37 19.90 -19.87
CA SER A 635 -5.50 19.12 -20.77
C SER A 635 -4.09 19.68 -20.90
N LYS A 636 -3.87 20.96 -20.57
CA LYS A 636 -2.58 21.66 -20.71
C LYS A 636 -1.62 21.43 -19.54
N TYR A 637 -2.11 20.88 -18.44
CA TYR A 637 -1.32 20.71 -17.22
C TYR A 637 -1.20 19.23 -16.86
N THR A 638 -0.04 18.87 -16.32
CA THR A 638 0.18 17.57 -15.66
C THR A 638 0.32 17.80 -14.17
N ASN A 639 -0.45 17.06 -13.38
CA ASN A 639 -0.42 17.16 -11.92
C ASN A 639 0.89 16.63 -11.37
N SER A 640 1.17 16.97 -10.11
CA SER A 640 2.41 16.57 -9.45
C SER A 640 2.15 16.14 -8.02
N LEU A 641 2.82 15.06 -7.61
CA LEU A 641 2.70 14.45 -6.28
C LEU A 641 3.95 14.78 -5.47
N SER A 642 3.78 15.11 -4.19
CA SER A 642 4.92 15.23 -3.26
C SER A 642 5.67 13.90 -3.09
N ASP A 643 6.95 13.97 -2.72
CA ASP A 643 7.82 12.81 -2.44
C ASP A 643 7.37 12.04 -1.19
N TRP A 644 6.29 11.27 -1.33
CA TRP A 644 5.72 10.46 -0.26
C TRP A 644 6.62 9.28 0.10
N GLU A 645 7.47 8.81 -0.82
CA GLU A 645 8.40 7.70 -0.61
C GLU A 645 9.45 7.99 0.47
N ASN A 646 9.86 9.26 0.60
CA ASN A 646 10.87 9.72 1.54
C ASN A 646 10.34 10.61 2.68
N THR A 647 9.05 10.95 2.67
CA THR A 647 8.41 11.77 3.71
C THR A 647 8.25 11.00 5.02
N ASP A 648 8.60 11.60 6.16
CA ASP A 648 8.47 10.94 7.46
C ASP A 648 7.00 10.70 7.88
N PRO A 649 6.65 9.47 8.32
CA PRO A 649 5.33 9.21 8.90
C PRO A 649 5.11 9.98 10.21
N VAL A 650 3.91 10.54 10.38
CA VAL A 650 3.51 11.33 11.55
C VAL A 650 2.52 10.54 12.40
N THR A 651 2.74 10.50 13.72
CA THR A 651 1.79 9.89 14.67
C THR A 651 0.58 10.81 14.89
N PHE A 652 -0.61 10.31 14.58
CA PHE A 652 -1.87 11.00 14.83
C PHE A 652 -2.23 10.97 16.32
N SER A 653 -2.74 12.10 16.83
CA SER A 653 -3.28 12.21 18.17
C SER A 653 -4.43 13.22 18.23
N SER A 654 -5.52 12.81 18.87
CA SER A 654 -6.81 13.49 18.99
C SER A 654 -7.08 14.03 20.40
N THR A 655 -6.25 13.71 21.41
CA THR A 655 -6.55 14.03 22.82
C THR A 655 -5.43 14.75 23.59
N GLU A 656 -5.86 15.76 24.36
CA GLU A 656 -5.18 16.39 25.49
C GLU A 656 -4.55 15.36 26.44
N LEU A 657 -3.29 15.55 26.81
CA LEU A 657 -2.68 14.89 27.97
C LEU A 657 -3.33 15.42 29.26
N ASN A 658 -4.52 14.94 29.59
CA ASN A 658 -5.03 14.99 30.96
C ASN A 658 -4.43 13.82 31.75
N LEU A 659 -3.19 14.01 32.20
CA LEU A 659 -2.60 13.25 33.30
C LEU A 659 -2.31 14.23 34.44
N LYS A 660 -3.37 14.66 35.14
CA LYS A 660 -3.32 15.06 36.55
C LYS A 660 -4.58 14.56 37.24
N ASN A 661 -4.51 13.31 37.72
CA ASN A 661 -4.71 12.94 39.13
C ASN A 661 -4.51 11.44 39.30
#